data_AF-A0A3M0W026-F1
#
_entry.id   AF-A0A3M0W026-F1
#
_cell.length_a   1.000
_cell.length_b   1.000
_cell.length_c   1.000
_cell.angle_alpha   90.00
_cell.angle_beta   90.00
_cell.angle_gamma   90.00
#
_symmetry.space_group_name_H-M   'P 1'
#
loop_
_entity.id
_entity.type
_entity.pdbx_description
1 polymer ?
#
loop_
_entity_poly.entity_id
_entity_poly.type
_entity_poly.pdbx_seq_one_letter_code
_entity_poly.pdbx_strand_id
1 'polypeptide(L)'
;MTIRKKKFTPEVLLSAPRRSAAVPAADGSLLLFTQTSYSFDTHSKTNEIRVLDPLSGSEVVLSKDPKVSEPRWLGIDYEVVWLKEGENGNTSFVVGDASAPDKTYVAGTVPGPVSNLKVFEQAPGRVAVAVSGQSNPDGSLWNPKDEQKPRSSARIYDSVFVRHWDTYITAQRASIFTAVLEKSTPKVMGREGRYHLLGFANAISRESRLESPIPTFGGTDHFDIGPRGLTFVAKDPKLSPATHTKSNVYFVPLGDFAEMATPDPIELEVPGIDGAATSPVFSPDGGSIAFLKMKEDGYESDKNLIGVVRALGDSAGSAKVTILTPDEKPWQWQPGAVSWSADGDSLHVQAEDTGRVVLYSVDIGKATEPGYEPRQLTFDGSVVDVAPASAVSKLLLVSANSLVNNSSYYYLDTRDGQTVSVESAFSNSDAKFGLSADQVSEVWWKGDEDRPVHAWVVKPSFFRPGTRYPLAYLIHGGPQGAWNDQWSTRWNPALFAEQGYVVVCPNPTGSTGYGQAFTDAIRNNWGGSPYIDLVKGFEYIDTELAHFVDTSRAVALGASYGGYMVNWIQGHELGKKFKALVCHDGVFSMTAQLASDEQYFPIHDLGGPLWERQSTYDRWDPSRFTANWTTPMLVIHNELDYRLTIAEGLSAFNVLQVKGVPSRFLSFPDENHWVLKPENSLVWHKTVLNWINHYAGLDSGPTRDVVVQAEDIETGYSSALRDIRMQTLQAFGKNISSAYSSTVTPFAQRSQQYLKESFGKADEKTQLPVEYTELEKRVDALKTVHQKLLEVTKQYNNEGYDYPPNLRESFQDLGRSIQDKVTLLSKVSSAAEAGAALTAPPSSKPQPKTFNHAIARASLASSQLLKESEPNNKEDPLATALEKYALAEEKVGEARLAQDQQIQARFLAGWQTTLNTNIQFATKARRNVENSRLLLDSTKAAKKTQQAGRGFNPDDETQLSEDARAEIEAKEDDFVSQVEEAQGVMKNVLDTPEPLRNLADLIAAQLEYHKRAYEILSDLAPVIDQLQVEQEASYRQSREGA
;
A
#
# COMPACT_ATOMS: atom_id res chain seq x y z
N MET A 1 -16.56 15.63 20.90
CA MET A 1 -15.86 14.51 21.58
C MET A 1 -14.61 15.07 22.22
N THR A 2 -14.52 15.04 23.55
CA THR A 2 -13.35 15.49 24.30
C THR A 2 -12.24 14.45 24.18
N ILE A 3 -11.22 14.72 23.35
CA ILE A 3 -10.16 13.76 23.01
C ILE A 3 -9.16 13.70 24.17
N ARG A 4 -9.18 12.61 24.96
CA ARG A 4 -8.07 12.24 25.85
C ARG A 4 -6.82 11.96 25.00
N LYS A 5 -5.65 12.47 25.40
CA LYS A 5 -4.34 12.24 24.76
C LYS A 5 -4.22 10.77 24.32
N LYS A 6 -4.21 10.50 23.01
CA LYS A 6 -3.98 9.15 22.48
C LYS A 6 -2.49 8.85 22.60
N LYS A 7 -2.12 7.71 23.21
CA LYS A 7 -0.77 7.15 23.12
C LYS A 7 -0.43 6.94 21.64
N PHE A 8 0.77 7.32 21.20
CA PHE A 8 1.20 7.09 19.82
C PHE A 8 1.56 5.62 19.62
N THR A 9 0.71 4.88 18.92
CA THR A 9 0.87 3.44 18.63
C THR A 9 1.02 3.22 17.13
N PRO A 10 1.40 2.01 16.66
CA PRO A 10 1.45 1.71 15.24
C PRO A 10 0.12 1.98 14.52
N GLU A 11 -1.01 1.62 15.15
CA GLU A 11 -2.35 1.88 14.60
C GLU A 11 -2.61 3.38 14.46
N VAL A 12 -2.19 4.20 15.44
CA VAL A 12 -2.34 5.66 15.39
C VAL A 12 -1.49 6.26 14.27
N LEU A 13 -0.22 5.84 14.14
CA LEU A 13 0.68 6.27 13.06
C LEU A 13 0.10 5.91 11.67
N LEU A 14 -0.35 4.67 11.50
CA LEU A 14 -0.83 4.16 10.21
C LEU A 14 -2.22 4.72 9.84
N SER A 15 -3.04 5.07 10.84
CA SER A 15 -4.34 5.72 10.65
C SER A 15 -4.25 7.25 10.56
N ALA A 16 -3.08 7.84 10.83
CA ALA A 16 -2.89 9.29 10.80
C ALA A 16 -3.25 9.85 9.40
N PRO A 17 -4.05 10.92 9.31
CA PRO A 17 -4.38 11.53 8.03
C PRO A 17 -3.12 12.01 7.31
N ARG A 18 -2.90 11.55 6.10
CA ARG A 18 -1.77 11.94 5.25
C ARG A 18 -2.25 12.99 4.26
N ARG A 19 -1.80 14.23 4.44
CA ARG A 19 -2.08 15.33 3.53
C ARG A 19 -1.00 15.42 2.47
N SER A 20 -1.39 15.69 1.22
CA SER A 20 -0.42 16.06 0.16
C SER A 20 0.16 17.45 0.43
N ALA A 21 1.12 17.89 -0.38
CA ALA A 21 1.39 19.32 -0.51
C ALA A 21 0.09 20.07 -0.89
N ALA A 22 -0.04 21.29 -0.39
CA ALA A 22 -1.15 22.18 -0.71
C ALA A 22 -0.83 23.05 -1.93
N VAL A 23 -1.85 23.30 -2.75
CA VAL A 23 -1.78 24.21 -3.90
C VAL A 23 -2.63 25.45 -3.58
N PRO A 24 -2.07 26.67 -3.61
CA PRO A 24 -2.84 27.88 -3.35
C PRO A 24 -3.75 28.22 -4.53
N ALA A 25 -4.93 28.77 -4.23
CA ALA A 25 -5.77 29.40 -5.23
C ALA A 25 -5.07 30.64 -5.83
N ALA A 26 -5.55 31.14 -6.97
CA ALA A 26 -4.89 32.24 -7.69
C ALA A 26 -4.70 33.52 -6.86
N ASP A 27 -5.58 33.78 -5.90
CA ASP A 27 -5.52 34.91 -4.95
C ASP A 27 -4.80 34.57 -3.63
N GLY A 28 -4.46 33.30 -3.42
CA GLY A 28 -3.80 32.79 -2.22
C GLY A 28 -4.70 32.61 -1.00
N SER A 29 -6.01 32.79 -1.13
CA SER A 29 -6.93 32.76 0.02
C SER A 29 -7.36 31.35 0.43
N LEU A 30 -7.26 30.37 -0.46
CA LEU A 30 -7.65 28.97 -0.23
C LEU A 30 -6.53 28.01 -0.62
N LEU A 31 -6.45 26.89 0.10
CA LEU A 31 -5.46 25.83 -0.10
C LEU A 31 -6.14 24.52 -0.51
N LEU A 32 -5.79 23.99 -1.67
CA LEU A 32 -6.30 22.73 -2.20
C LEU A 32 -5.31 21.60 -1.93
N PHE A 33 -5.78 20.49 -1.38
CA PHE A 33 -4.94 19.32 -1.10
C PHE A 33 -5.76 18.03 -1.10
N THR A 34 -5.06 16.89 -1.13
CA THR A 34 -5.66 15.59 -0.89
C THR A 34 -5.36 15.10 0.52
N GLN A 35 -6.28 14.35 1.11
CA GLN A 35 -6.08 13.70 2.39
C GLN A 35 -6.44 12.22 2.27
N THR A 36 -5.49 11.35 2.61
CA THR A 36 -5.73 9.91 2.72
C THR A 36 -5.65 9.45 4.17
N SER A 37 -6.50 8.50 4.53
CA SER A 37 -6.44 7.84 5.84
C SER A 37 -6.89 6.39 5.71
N TYR A 38 -6.46 5.55 6.64
CA TYR A 38 -6.86 4.16 6.75
C TYR A 38 -7.53 3.93 8.10
N SER A 39 -8.62 3.16 8.10
CA SER A 39 -9.31 2.76 9.33
C SER A 39 -9.18 1.26 9.51
N PHE A 40 -8.54 0.84 10.61
CA PHE A 40 -8.49 -0.57 11.02
C PHE A 40 -9.84 -1.08 11.56
N ASP A 41 -10.79 -0.20 11.88
CA ASP A 41 -12.14 -0.61 12.29
C ASP A 41 -12.99 -1.04 11.08
N THR A 42 -12.81 -0.36 9.95
CA THR A 42 -13.58 -0.63 8.71
C THR A 42 -12.76 -1.33 7.63
N HIS A 43 -11.46 -1.52 7.85
CA HIS A 43 -10.48 -2.07 6.89
C HIS A 43 -10.51 -1.38 5.53
N SER A 44 -10.68 -0.05 5.53
CA SER A 44 -10.88 0.72 4.30
C SER A 44 -10.03 1.99 4.30
N LYS A 45 -9.49 2.32 3.14
CA LYS A 45 -8.85 3.61 2.86
C LYS A 45 -9.93 4.63 2.47
N THR A 46 -9.83 5.83 3.01
CA THR A 46 -10.54 7.01 2.49
C THR A 46 -9.56 7.92 1.77
N ASN A 47 -10.00 8.51 0.66
CA ASN A 47 -9.29 9.55 -0.05
C ASN A 47 -10.25 10.74 -0.22
N GLU A 48 -9.79 11.92 0.14
CA GLU A 48 -10.60 13.12 0.14
C GLU A 48 -9.88 14.25 -0.59
N ILE A 49 -10.60 14.98 -1.44
CA ILE A 49 -10.15 16.28 -1.96
C ILE A 49 -10.69 17.34 -1.02
N ARG A 50 -9.80 18.17 -0.47
CA ARG A 50 -10.14 19.19 0.53
C ARG A 50 -9.65 20.56 0.12
N VAL A 51 -10.40 21.57 0.54
CA VAL A 51 -10.04 22.98 0.47
C VAL A 51 -10.01 23.54 1.88
N LEU A 52 -8.91 24.18 2.26
CA LEU A 52 -8.69 24.83 3.55
C LEU A 52 -8.61 26.35 3.34
N ASP A 53 -9.37 27.09 4.13
CA ASP A 53 -9.11 28.51 4.38
C ASP A 53 -8.09 28.61 5.52
N PRO A 54 -6.85 29.04 5.24
CA PRO A 54 -5.78 29.06 6.22
C PRO A 54 -5.86 30.22 7.22
N LEU A 55 -6.80 31.17 7.05
CA LEU A 55 -7.02 32.24 8.02
C LEU A 55 -8.07 31.86 9.06
N SER A 56 -9.12 31.15 8.63
CA SER A 56 -10.19 30.70 9.53
C SER A 56 -10.02 29.27 10.04
N GLY A 57 -9.16 28.46 9.42
CA GLY A 57 -9.03 27.03 9.68
C GLY A 57 -10.22 26.20 9.16
N SER A 58 -11.12 26.80 8.38
CA SER A 58 -12.32 26.14 7.85
C SER A 58 -11.96 25.22 6.68
N GLU A 59 -12.50 24.01 6.67
CA GLU A 59 -12.26 23.04 5.59
C GLU A 59 -13.57 22.63 4.90
N VAL A 60 -13.51 22.52 3.56
CA VAL A 60 -14.56 21.97 2.70
C VAL A 60 -14.04 20.71 2.03
N VAL A 61 -14.87 19.66 1.96
CA VAL A 61 -14.56 18.42 1.24
C VAL A 61 -15.26 18.46 -0.12
N LEU A 62 -14.49 18.42 -1.21
CA LEU A 62 -15.04 18.40 -2.58
C LEU A 62 -15.42 16.99 -3.04
N SER A 63 -14.69 15.96 -2.57
CA SER A 63 -14.95 14.57 -2.90
C SER A 63 -14.42 13.65 -1.80
N LYS A 64 -15.09 12.50 -1.60
CA LYS A 64 -14.66 11.39 -0.73
C LYS A 64 -14.52 10.07 -1.50
N ASP A 65 -14.61 10.13 -2.82
CA ASP A 65 -14.53 8.95 -3.67
C ASP A 65 -13.07 8.45 -3.71
N PRO A 66 -12.76 7.21 -3.31
CA PRO A 66 -11.39 6.72 -3.25
C PRO A 66 -10.68 6.70 -4.61
N LYS A 67 -11.43 6.80 -5.72
CA LYS A 67 -10.92 6.80 -7.09
C LYS A 67 -10.56 8.18 -7.64
N VAL A 68 -10.72 9.25 -6.85
CA VAL A 68 -10.29 10.60 -7.27
C VAL A 68 -8.86 10.88 -6.86
N SER A 69 -8.13 11.69 -7.64
CA SER A 69 -6.75 12.06 -7.33
C SER A 69 -6.38 13.39 -7.99
N GLU A 70 -5.26 13.97 -7.52
CA GLU A 70 -4.53 15.06 -8.19
C GLU A 70 -5.38 16.29 -8.55
N PRO A 71 -6.04 16.92 -7.56
CA PRO A 71 -6.83 18.11 -7.80
C PRO A 71 -5.95 19.33 -8.14
N ARG A 72 -6.38 20.16 -9.09
CA ARG A 72 -5.73 21.41 -9.52
C ARG A 72 -6.77 22.52 -9.69
N TRP A 73 -6.40 23.76 -9.33
CA TRP A 73 -7.22 24.94 -9.58
C TRP A 73 -7.36 25.23 -11.08
N LEU A 74 -8.52 25.77 -11.48
CA LEU A 74 -8.79 26.25 -12.83
C LEU A 74 -9.10 27.75 -12.79
N GLY A 75 -8.17 28.57 -13.31
CA GLY A 75 -8.38 30.01 -13.40
C GLY A 75 -8.44 30.73 -12.06
N ILE A 76 -9.19 31.84 -12.04
CA ILE A 76 -9.34 32.71 -10.86
C ILE A 76 -10.65 32.47 -10.09
N ASP A 77 -11.63 31.82 -10.72
CA ASP A 77 -12.84 31.35 -10.07
C ASP A 77 -12.47 30.04 -9.36
N TYR A 78 -12.97 29.77 -8.14
CA TYR A 78 -12.57 28.62 -7.31
C TYR A 78 -12.99 27.23 -7.88
N GLU A 79 -13.04 27.10 -9.21
CA GLU A 79 -13.18 25.87 -9.95
C GLU A 79 -11.94 24.99 -9.80
N VAL A 80 -12.16 23.68 -9.70
CA VAL A 80 -11.12 22.68 -9.47
C VAL A 80 -11.33 21.54 -10.44
N VAL A 81 -10.28 21.09 -11.10
CA VAL A 81 -10.26 19.83 -11.86
C VAL A 81 -9.55 18.75 -11.06
N TRP A 82 -10.02 17.51 -11.15
CA TRP A 82 -9.30 16.34 -10.65
C TRP A 82 -9.49 15.14 -11.58
N LEU A 83 -8.62 14.15 -11.41
CA LEU A 83 -8.72 12.88 -12.11
C LEU A 83 -9.64 11.93 -11.34
N LYS A 84 -10.42 11.12 -12.06
CA LYS A 84 -11.23 10.05 -11.50
C LYS A 84 -11.09 8.77 -12.32
N GLU A 85 -10.62 7.71 -11.68
CA GLU A 85 -10.55 6.38 -12.31
C GLU A 85 -11.95 5.75 -12.45
N GLY A 86 -12.26 5.28 -13.66
CA GLY A 86 -13.47 4.54 -14.00
C GLY A 86 -13.30 3.03 -13.85
N GLU A 87 -14.40 2.29 -13.73
CA GLU A 87 -14.37 0.82 -13.56
C GLU A 87 -13.76 0.08 -14.76
N ASN A 88 -13.83 0.68 -15.95
CA ASN A 88 -13.24 0.18 -17.18
C ASN A 88 -11.76 0.59 -17.36
N GLY A 89 -11.12 1.19 -16.34
CA GLY A 89 -9.73 1.65 -16.40
C GLY A 89 -9.53 3.01 -17.07
N ASN A 90 -10.60 3.63 -17.61
CA ASN A 90 -10.53 4.98 -18.18
C ASN A 90 -10.45 6.04 -17.08
N THR A 91 -9.71 7.12 -17.32
CA THR A 91 -9.69 8.28 -16.42
C THR A 91 -10.60 9.39 -16.93
N SER A 92 -11.44 9.95 -16.04
CA SER A 92 -12.26 11.13 -16.31
C SER A 92 -11.69 12.38 -15.65
N PHE A 93 -11.69 13.49 -16.38
CA PHE A 93 -11.43 14.83 -15.86
C PHE A 93 -12.74 15.37 -15.30
N VAL A 94 -12.83 15.49 -13.98
CA VAL A 94 -14.01 15.99 -13.28
C VAL A 94 -13.74 17.41 -12.81
N VAL A 95 -14.69 18.31 -13.07
CA VAL A 95 -14.63 19.70 -12.64
C VAL A 95 -15.71 19.94 -11.57
N GLY A 96 -15.33 20.62 -10.51
CA GLY A 96 -16.20 21.14 -9.46
C GLY A 96 -15.82 22.56 -9.07
N ASP A 97 -16.43 23.08 -8.00
CA ASP A 97 -16.21 24.43 -7.50
C ASP A 97 -16.15 24.40 -5.97
N ALA A 98 -15.12 25.02 -5.37
CA ALA A 98 -14.93 25.03 -3.92
C ALA A 98 -16.03 25.81 -3.18
N SER A 99 -16.68 26.78 -3.83
CA SER A 99 -17.83 27.52 -3.30
C SER A 99 -19.15 26.74 -3.43
N ALA A 100 -19.18 25.69 -4.26
CA ALA A 100 -20.34 24.83 -4.49
C ALA A 100 -19.95 23.34 -4.58
N PRO A 101 -19.45 22.74 -3.48
CA PRO A 101 -18.81 21.42 -3.47
C PRO A 101 -19.71 20.27 -3.97
N ASP A 102 -21.03 20.42 -3.87
CA ASP A 102 -21.98 19.41 -4.34
C ASP A 102 -22.21 19.42 -5.87
N LYS A 103 -21.65 20.40 -6.59
CA LYS A 103 -21.83 20.57 -8.04
C LYS A 103 -20.57 20.17 -8.78
N THR A 104 -20.61 18.99 -9.39
CA THR A 104 -19.51 18.47 -10.22
C THR A 104 -20.02 17.99 -11.57
N TYR A 105 -19.14 17.97 -12.57
CA TYR A 105 -19.43 17.41 -13.90
C TYR A 105 -18.16 16.86 -14.55
N VAL A 106 -18.34 15.92 -15.48
CA VAL A 106 -17.23 15.37 -16.27
C VAL A 106 -16.96 16.30 -17.46
N ALA A 107 -15.74 16.84 -17.54
CA ALA A 107 -15.27 17.66 -18.65
C ALA A 107 -14.80 16.81 -19.84
N GLY A 108 -14.29 15.60 -19.58
CA GLY A 108 -13.91 14.62 -20.60
C GLY A 108 -13.36 13.34 -19.99
N THR A 109 -13.15 12.32 -20.82
CA THR A 109 -12.65 11.00 -20.40
C THR A 109 -11.63 10.49 -21.43
N VAL A 110 -10.53 9.90 -20.95
CA VAL A 110 -9.46 9.33 -21.76
C VAL A 110 -9.43 7.80 -21.61
N PRO A 111 -9.02 7.04 -22.65
CA PRO A 111 -9.22 5.60 -22.72
C PRO A 111 -8.12 4.80 -22.00
N GLY A 112 -7.79 5.17 -20.77
CA GLY A 112 -6.81 4.47 -19.95
C GLY A 112 -6.43 5.25 -18.69
N PRO A 113 -5.63 4.63 -17.81
CA PRO A 113 -5.16 5.25 -16.58
C PRO A 113 -4.12 6.32 -16.88
N VAL A 114 -4.33 7.50 -16.28
CA VAL A 114 -3.38 8.62 -16.29
C VAL A 114 -3.24 9.22 -14.88
N SER A 115 -2.10 9.84 -14.63
CA SER A 115 -1.70 10.47 -13.37
C SER A 115 -0.80 11.70 -13.62
N ASN A 116 -0.20 12.25 -12.57
CA ASN A 116 0.70 13.40 -12.60
C ASN A 116 0.10 14.67 -13.25
N LEU A 117 -1.16 15.00 -12.97
CA LEU A 117 -1.85 16.16 -13.54
C LEU A 117 -1.12 17.48 -13.29
N LYS A 118 -0.72 18.14 -14.37
CA LYS A 118 -0.28 19.55 -14.42
C LYS A 118 -1.22 20.38 -15.29
N VAL A 119 -1.41 21.63 -14.91
CA VAL A 119 -2.28 22.59 -15.61
C VAL A 119 -1.55 23.91 -15.82
N PHE A 120 -1.84 24.57 -16.94
CA PHE A 120 -1.34 25.91 -17.26
C PHE A 120 -2.45 26.70 -17.97
N GLU A 121 -2.85 27.85 -17.43
CA GLU A 121 -3.90 28.69 -18.05
C GLU A 121 -3.31 29.48 -19.23
N GLN A 122 -3.74 29.15 -20.46
CA GLN A 122 -3.28 29.82 -21.67
C GLN A 122 -4.02 31.15 -21.90
N ALA A 123 -5.31 31.15 -21.56
CA ALA A 123 -6.20 32.31 -21.60
C ALA A 123 -7.37 32.06 -20.64
N PRO A 124 -8.12 33.09 -20.21
CA PRO A 124 -9.28 32.91 -19.35
C PRO A 124 -10.24 31.85 -19.90
N GLY A 125 -10.43 30.76 -19.14
CA GLY A 125 -11.30 29.65 -19.54
C GLY A 125 -10.70 28.66 -20.53
N ARG A 126 -9.41 28.76 -20.88
CA ARG A 126 -8.69 27.80 -21.72
C ARG A 126 -7.40 27.37 -21.02
N VAL A 127 -7.38 26.13 -20.54
CA VAL A 127 -6.33 25.58 -19.68
C VAL A 127 -5.64 24.40 -20.37
N ALA A 128 -4.35 24.50 -20.62
CA ALA A 128 -3.52 23.39 -21.06
C ALA A 128 -3.37 22.37 -19.93
N VAL A 129 -3.36 21.09 -20.29
CA VAL A 129 -3.28 19.96 -19.37
C VAL A 129 -2.17 19.02 -19.85
N ALA A 130 -1.38 18.54 -18.91
CA ALA A 130 -0.48 17.41 -19.11
C ALA A 130 -0.70 16.35 -18.03
N VAL A 131 -0.65 15.08 -18.44
CA VAL A 131 -0.74 13.90 -17.58
C VAL A 131 0.24 12.85 -18.08
N SER A 132 0.66 11.93 -17.22
CA SER A 132 1.45 10.77 -17.63
C SER A 132 0.60 9.51 -17.65
N GLY A 133 0.89 8.59 -18.57
CA GLY A 133 0.31 7.25 -18.63
C GLY A 133 1.23 6.28 -19.33
N GLN A 134 0.97 4.98 -19.19
CA GLN A 134 1.68 3.97 -19.96
C GLN A 134 1.21 4.02 -21.42
N SER A 135 2.14 4.01 -22.36
CA SER A 135 1.86 4.03 -23.80
C SER A 135 2.20 2.69 -24.43
N ASN A 136 1.37 2.26 -25.38
CA ASN A 136 1.66 1.13 -26.25
C ASN A 136 2.82 1.46 -27.22
N PRO A 137 3.45 0.46 -27.86
CA PRO A 137 4.48 0.70 -28.87
C PRO A 137 4.03 1.58 -30.05
N ASP A 138 2.73 1.71 -30.31
CA ASP A 138 2.17 2.59 -31.34
C ASP A 138 1.94 4.04 -30.85
N GLY A 139 2.28 4.33 -29.59
CA GLY A 139 2.12 5.62 -28.91
C GLY A 139 0.74 5.88 -28.31
N SER A 140 -0.24 4.98 -28.48
CA SER A 140 -1.56 5.11 -27.86
C SER A 140 -1.49 4.90 -26.34
N LEU A 141 -2.40 5.53 -25.59
CA LEU A 141 -2.54 5.27 -24.16
C LEU A 141 -2.93 3.80 -23.94
N TRP A 142 -2.17 3.09 -23.12
CA TRP A 142 -2.43 1.70 -22.78
C TRP A 142 -3.45 1.60 -21.64
N ASN A 143 -4.42 0.70 -21.80
CA ASN A 143 -5.37 0.34 -20.77
C ASN A 143 -5.23 -1.14 -20.40
N PRO A 144 -4.84 -1.48 -19.16
CA PRO A 144 -4.72 -2.88 -18.73
C PRO A 144 -6.05 -3.64 -18.79
N LYS A 145 -7.19 -2.96 -18.74
CA LYS A 145 -8.52 -3.60 -18.80
C LYS A 145 -8.88 -4.10 -20.19
N ASP A 146 -8.25 -3.54 -21.22
CA ASP A 146 -8.46 -3.92 -22.61
C ASP A 146 -7.45 -4.99 -23.09
N GLU A 147 -6.46 -5.31 -22.25
CA GLU A 147 -5.42 -6.28 -22.57
C GLU A 147 -5.97 -7.71 -22.64
N GLN A 148 -5.73 -8.37 -23.77
CA GLN A 148 -6.05 -9.79 -23.90
C GLN A 148 -5.06 -10.60 -23.08
N LYS A 149 -5.55 -11.32 -22.07
CA LYS A 149 -4.71 -12.19 -21.26
C LYS A 149 -4.02 -13.24 -22.15
N PRO A 150 -2.68 -13.27 -22.21
CA PRO A 150 -1.99 -14.26 -23.02
C PRO A 150 -2.27 -15.66 -22.46
N ARG A 151 -2.24 -16.66 -23.36
CA ARG A 151 -2.43 -18.08 -22.96
C ARG A 151 -1.26 -18.64 -22.14
N SER A 152 -0.10 -17.96 -22.18
CA SER A 152 1.10 -18.31 -21.44
C SER A 152 1.57 -17.10 -20.64
N SER A 153 2.09 -17.36 -19.44
CA SER A 153 2.74 -16.36 -18.59
C SER A 153 4.24 -16.23 -18.87
N ALA A 154 4.78 -16.96 -19.86
CA ALA A 154 6.19 -16.90 -20.22
C ALA A 154 6.61 -15.47 -20.59
N ARG A 155 7.80 -15.07 -20.16
CA ARG A 155 8.42 -13.78 -20.46
C ARG A 155 9.79 -14.03 -21.09
N ILE A 156 10.09 -13.27 -22.14
CA ILE A 156 11.35 -13.37 -22.89
C ILE A 156 11.97 -11.98 -22.92
N TYR A 157 13.24 -11.90 -22.55
CA TYR A 157 14.01 -10.66 -22.48
C TYR A 157 15.35 -10.86 -23.15
N ASP A 158 15.72 -9.96 -24.06
CA ASP A 158 17.00 -9.95 -24.76
C ASP A 158 17.98 -8.90 -24.18
N SER A 159 17.56 -8.14 -23.16
CA SER A 159 18.34 -7.08 -22.52
C SER A 159 17.93 -6.86 -21.06
N VAL A 160 18.83 -6.28 -20.27
CA VAL A 160 18.50 -5.73 -18.93
C VAL A 160 17.83 -4.36 -19.08
N PHE A 161 16.86 -3.99 -18.23
CA PHE A 161 16.33 -4.75 -17.09
C PHE A 161 15.28 -5.81 -17.48
N VAL A 162 15.31 -6.95 -16.79
CA VAL A 162 14.20 -7.94 -16.80
C VAL A 162 13.07 -7.50 -15.87
N ARG A 163 13.43 -6.88 -14.74
CA ARG A 163 12.55 -6.41 -13.67
C ARG A 163 13.14 -5.15 -13.04
N HIS A 164 12.30 -4.29 -12.49
CA HIS A 164 12.71 -3.06 -11.81
C HIS A 164 11.84 -2.84 -10.56
N TRP A 165 12.48 -2.76 -9.40
CA TRP A 165 11.94 -2.67 -8.04
C TRP A 165 11.02 -3.81 -7.61
N ASP A 166 9.86 -3.93 -8.24
CA ASP A 166 8.80 -4.88 -7.90
C ASP A 166 7.98 -5.35 -9.11
N THR A 167 8.32 -4.86 -10.31
CA THR A 167 7.62 -5.17 -11.55
C THR A 167 8.55 -5.76 -12.59
N TYR A 168 7.99 -6.58 -13.48
CA TYR A 168 8.67 -7.05 -14.67
C TYR A 168 8.50 -6.02 -15.78
N ILE A 169 9.57 -5.75 -16.53
CA ILE A 169 9.50 -4.79 -17.63
C ILE A 169 8.54 -5.33 -18.71
N THR A 170 7.59 -4.50 -19.13
CA THR A 170 6.62 -4.83 -20.19
C THR A 170 7.02 -4.17 -21.52
N ALA A 171 6.17 -4.23 -22.55
CA ALA A 171 6.38 -3.51 -23.80
C ALA A 171 5.93 -2.03 -23.72
N GLN A 172 5.05 -1.72 -22.77
CA GLN A 172 4.53 -0.38 -22.55
C GLN A 172 5.59 0.52 -21.90
N ARG A 173 5.56 1.81 -22.24
CA ARG A 173 6.51 2.81 -21.73
C ARG A 173 5.77 4.01 -21.20
N ALA A 174 6.23 4.57 -20.09
CA ALA A 174 5.69 5.81 -19.55
C ALA A 174 5.83 6.94 -20.58
N SER A 175 4.73 7.67 -20.81
CA SER A 175 4.72 8.85 -21.67
C SER A 175 3.86 9.96 -21.09
N ILE A 176 4.10 11.18 -21.57
CA ILE A 176 3.34 12.38 -21.24
C ILE A 176 2.31 12.64 -22.35
N PHE A 177 1.07 12.87 -21.96
CA PHE A 177 -0.03 13.21 -22.84
C PHE A 177 -0.52 14.63 -22.56
N THR A 178 -0.80 15.39 -23.62
CA THR A 178 -1.30 16.77 -23.53
C THR A 178 -2.71 16.90 -24.10
N ALA A 179 -3.47 17.83 -23.51
CA ALA A 179 -4.82 18.21 -23.96
C ALA A 179 -5.14 19.65 -23.52
N VAL A 180 -6.33 20.13 -23.86
CA VAL A 180 -6.87 21.43 -23.41
C VAL A 180 -8.22 21.25 -22.75
N LEU A 181 -8.44 21.92 -21.62
CA LEU A 181 -9.76 22.14 -21.04
C LEU A 181 -10.25 23.53 -21.47
N GLU A 182 -11.31 23.58 -22.27
CA GLU A 182 -11.88 24.84 -22.78
C GLU A 182 -13.31 25.05 -22.29
N LYS A 183 -13.59 26.24 -21.73
CA LYS A 183 -14.88 26.65 -21.19
C LYS A 183 -15.79 27.09 -22.33
N SER A 184 -16.99 26.51 -22.39
CA SER A 184 -17.97 26.79 -23.45
C SER A 184 -18.39 28.26 -23.46
N THR A 185 -18.28 28.93 -24.61
CA THR A 185 -18.90 30.24 -24.90
C THR A 185 -20.31 30.06 -25.49
N PRO A 186 -21.21 31.06 -25.37
CA PRO A 186 -22.63 30.85 -25.64
C PRO A 186 -22.91 30.65 -27.13
N LYS A 187 -22.98 29.39 -27.59
CA LYS A 187 -23.76 28.95 -28.75
C LYS A 187 -23.88 27.42 -28.92
N VAL A 188 -23.88 26.63 -27.84
CA VAL A 188 -24.27 25.21 -27.95
C VAL A 188 -25.09 24.78 -26.72
N MET A 189 -26.25 24.19 -27.00
CA MET A 189 -27.30 23.69 -26.10
C MET A 189 -26.84 23.27 -24.68
N GLY A 190 -27.28 24.02 -23.65
CA GLY A 190 -27.37 23.55 -22.25
C GLY A 190 -26.06 23.33 -21.48
N ARG A 191 -24.90 23.70 -22.03
CA ARG A 191 -23.56 23.52 -21.43
C ARG A 191 -22.83 24.84 -21.17
N GLU A 192 -23.56 25.93 -21.00
CA GLU A 192 -22.98 27.26 -20.77
C GLU A 192 -22.07 27.26 -19.54
N GLY A 193 -20.87 27.84 -19.70
CA GLY A 193 -19.90 28.00 -18.61
C GLY A 193 -19.22 26.71 -18.14
N ARG A 194 -19.31 25.59 -18.87
CA ARG A 194 -18.63 24.33 -18.51
C ARG A 194 -17.37 24.08 -19.34
N TYR A 195 -16.35 23.51 -18.70
CA TYR A 195 -15.14 23.03 -19.36
C TYR A 195 -15.38 21.73 -20.13
N HIS A 196 -14.70 21.60 -21.26
CA HIS A 196 -14.64 20.38 -22.07
C HIS A 196 -13.20 20.04 -22.42
N LEU A 197 -12.86 18.75 -22.36
CA LEU A 197 -11.56 18.26 -22.80
C LEU A 197 -11.50 18.22 -24.33
N LEU A 198 -10.51 18.87 -24.91
CA LEU A 198 -10.24 18.97 -26.34
C LEU A 198 -8.84 18.45 -26.64
N GLY A 199 -8.74 17.64 -27.70
CA GLY A 199 -7.51 16.89 -28.00
C GLY A 199 -7.21 15.86 -26.91
N PHE A 200 -6.21 15.02 -27.19
CA PHE A 200 -5.50 14.18 -26.23
C PHE A 200 -4.42 13.43 -27.01
N ALA A 201 -3.18 13.86 -26.89
CA ALA A 201 -2.09 13.37 -27.73
C ALA A 201 -0.87 13.02 -26.90
N ASN A 202 -0.14 11.99 -27.33
CA ASN A 202 1.14 11.63 -26.75
C ASN A 202 2.19 12.66 -27.17
N ALA A 203 2.75 13.40 -26.21
CA ALA A 203 3.69 14.50 -26.42
C ALA A 203 5.15 14.05 -26.59
N ILE A 204 5.46 12.80 -26.26
CA ILE A 204 6.78 12.21 -26.44
C ILE A 204 6.71 11.37 -27.72
N SER A 205 7.25 11.93 -28.81
CA SER A 205 7.18 11.38 -30.18
C SER A 205 7.32 9.86 -30.24
N ARG A 206 6.48 9.21 -31.06
CA ARG A 206 6.34 7.75 -31.18
C ARG A 206 7.65 7.03 -31.54
N GLU A 207 8.56 7.71 -32.21
CA GLU A 207 9.82 7.14 -32.71
C GLU A 207 11.00 7.33 -31.74
N SER A 208 10.84 8.13 -30.68
CA SER A 208 11.95 8.64 -29.87
C SER A 208 12.58 7.61 -28.92
N ARG A 209 11.86 6.53 -28.56
CA ARG A 209 12.21 5.58 -27.48
C ARG A 209 12.40 6.24 -26.10
N LEU A 210 12.06 7.52 -25.96
CA LEU A 210 12.14 8.23 -24.69
C LEU A 210 10.99 7.80 -23.79
N GLU A 211 11.27 7.75 -22.49
CA GLU A 211 10.32 7.38 -21.46
C GLU A 211 10.33 8.47 -20.38
N SER A 212 9.16 9.08 -20.14
CA SER A 212 8.99 10.09 -19.10
C SER A 212 7.55 10.07 -18.55
N PRO A 213 7.35 10.23 -17.24
CA PRO A 213 8.37 10.25 -16.18
C PRO A 213 9.21 8.97 -16.13
N ILE A 214 10.51 9.09 -15.81
CA ILE A 214 11.40 7.94 -15.67
C ILE A 214 10.90 7.02 -14.53
N PRO A 215 10.54 5.75 -14.81
CA PRO A 215 10.07 4.82 -13.78
C PRO A 215 11.21 4.40 -12.83
N THR A 216 10.92 3.93 -11.62
CA THR A 216 9.59 3.73 -11.00
C THR A 216 9.09 4.92 -10.18
N PHE A 217 9.97 5.88 -9.85
CA PHE A 217 9.64 6.98 -8.93
C PHE A 217 9.32 8.31 -9.60
N GLY A 218 9.60 8.45 -10.90
CA GLY A 218 9.33 9.68 -11.61
C GLY A 218 7.86 10.07 -11.59
N GLY A 219 7.59 11.34 -11.35
CA GLY A 219 6.25 11.90 -11.39
C GLY A 219 6.23 13.32 -11.92
N THR A 220 5.51 14.20 -11.23
CA THR A 220 5.37 15.62 -11.58
C THR A 220 6.68 16.42 -11.51
N ASP A 221 7.71 15.86 -10.90
CA ASP A 221 9.08 16.39 -10.83
C ASP A 221 9.90 16.10 -12.09
N HIS A 222 9.43 15.26 -13.01
CA HIS A 222 10.16 14.92 -14.24
C HIS A 222 9.71 15.70 -15.47
N PHE A 223 8.67 16.53 -15.37
CA PHE A 223 8.21 17.35 -16.48
C PHE A 223 7.44 18.58 -16.01
N ASP A 224 7.34 19.58 -16.88
CA ASP A 224 6.56 20.78 -16.63
C ASP A 224 5.97 21.34 -17.91
N ILE A 225 4.86 22.07 -17.80
CA ILE A 225 4.21 22.74 -18.93
C ILE A 225 4.15 24.24 -18.70
N GLY A 226 4.33 25.00 -19.77
CA GLY A 226 4.32 26.46 -19.71
C GLY A 226 3.88 27.09 -21.02
N PRO A 227 4.01 28.42 -21.14
CA PRO A 227 3.54 29.19 -22.30
C PRO A 227 4.11 28.74 -23.66
N ARG A 228 5.25 28.04 -23.65
CA ARG A 228 5.98 27.64 -24.86
C ARG A 228 5.93 26.14 -25.16
N GLY A 229 5.33 25.34 -24.28
CA GLY A 229 5.17 23.90 -24.48
C GLY A 229 5.51 23.06 -23.25
N LEU A 230 6.15 21.92 -23.50
CA LEU A 230 6.47 20.90 -22.50
C LEU A 230 7.98 20.80 -22.33
N THR A 231 8.46 20.69 -21.08
CA THR A 231 9.83 20.28 -20.77
C THR A 231 9.79 19.00 -19.95
N PHE A 232 10.72 18.07 -20.16
CA PHE A 232 10.76 16.81 -19.42
C PHE A 232 12.16 16.21 -19.35
N VAL A 233 12.37 15.25 -18.45
CA VAL A 233 13.59 14.43 -18.40
C VAL A 233 13.31 12.99 -18.82
N ALA A 234 14.28 12.38 -19.50
CA ALA A 234 14.26 10.97 -19.88
C ALA A 234 15.67 10.38 -19.86
N LYS A 235 15.79 9.08 -19.56
CA LYS A 235 17.06 8.34 -19.68
C LYS A 235 17.55 8.35 -21.13
N ASP A 236 18.88 8.35 -21.33
CA ASP A 236 19.46 8.27 -22.67
C ASP A 236 19.07 6.94 -23.32
N PRO A 237 18.31 6.94 -24.44
CA PRO A 237 17.80 5.72 -25.06
C PRO A 237 18.89 4.90 -25.77
N LYS A 238 20.14 5.40 -25.83
CA LYS A 238 21.29 4.70 -26.41
C LYS A 238 22.09 3.91 -25.38
N LEU A 239 21.84 4.15 -24.08
CA LEU A 239 22.56 3.51 -22.99
C LEU A 239 21.68 2.47 -22.29
N SER A 240 22.32 1.47 -21.68
CA SER A 240 21.61 0.51 -20.84
C SER A 240 21.17 1.21 -19.55
N PRO A 241 19.87 1.29 -19.25
CA PRO A 241 19.40 1.95 -18.04
C PRO A 241 19.78 1.20 -16.75
N ALA A 242 20.25 -0.05 -16.87
CA ALA A 242 20.73 -0.87 -15.76
C ALA A 242 22.17 -0.56 -15.33
N THR A 243 22.99 -0.01 -16.23
CA THR A 243 24.40 0.30 -15.96
C THR A 243 24.72 1.78 -16.07
N HIS A 244 23.72 2.61 -16.42
CA HIS A 244 23.87 4.06 -16.59
C HIS A 244 22.73 4.81 -15.88
N THR A 245 23.09 5.95 -15.30
CA THR A 245 22.15 6.90 -14.66
C THR A 245 21.84 8.08 -15.58
N LYS A 246 22.62 8.26 -16.66
CA LYS A 246 22.46 9.36 -17.61
C LYS A 246 21.02 9.57 -18.07
N SER A 247 20.54 10.78 -17.82
CA SER A 247 19.29 11.30 -18.36
C SER A 247 19.46 12.74 -18.82
N ASN A 248 18.69 13.11 -19.84
CA ASN A 248 18.79 14.42 -20.48
C ASN A 248 17.47 15.18 -20.31
N VAL A 249 17.57 16.50 -20.43
CA VAL A 249 16.41 17.40 -20.43
C VAL A 249 15.97 17.63 -21.87
N TYR A 250 14.68 17.54 -22.12
CA TYR A 250 14.06 17.69 -23.44
C TYR A 250 13.03 18.81 -23.41
N PHE A 251 12.91 19.54 -24.51
CA PHE A 251 11.88 20.55 -24.74
C PHE A 251 11.06 20.22 -25.98
N VAL A 252 9.74 20.29 -25.86
CA VAL A 252 8.79 20.14 -26.96
C VAL A 252 8.07 21.48 -27.15
N PRO A 253 8.32 22.20 -28.26
CA PRO A 253 7.61 23.44 -28.53
C PRO A 253 6.15 23.14 -28.90
N LEU A 254 5.20 23.59 -28.09
CA LEU A 254 3.76 23.40 -28.35
C LEU A 254 3.06 24.75 -28.36
N GLY A 255 2.49 25.12 -29.52
CA GLY A 255 1.68 26.33 -29.67
C GLY A 255 0.22 26.13 -29.25
N ASP A 256 -0.32 24.92 -29.45
CA ASP A 256 -1.64 24.51 -28.97
C ASP A 256 -1.57 23.07 -28.43
N PHE A 257 -1.88 22.91 -27.15
CA PHE A 257 -1.81 21.61 -26.45
C PHE A 257 -2.93 20.64 -26.89
N ALA A 258 -3.89 21.10 -27.70
CA ALA A 258 -4.92 20.26 -28.30
C ALA A 258 -4.48 19.59 -29.62
N GLU A 259 -3.35 20.00 -30.21
CA GLU A 259 -2.88 19.45 -31.48
C GLU A 259 -2.43 17.99 -31.34
N MET A 260 -2.82 17.16 -32.32
CA MET A 260 -2.45 15.73 -32.36
C MET A 260 -1.09 15.47 -33.01
N ALA A 261 -0.56 16.44 -33.77
CA ALA A 261 0.76 16.36 -34.36
C ALA A 261 1.75 17.04 -33.41
N THR A 262 2.56 16.26 -32.73
CA THR A 262 3.54 16.76 -31.76
C THR A 262 4.91 16.86 -32.42
N PRO A 263 5.61 18.00 -32.34
CA PRO A 263 6.99 18.10 -32.80
C PRO A 263 7.91 17.10 -32.08
N ASP A 264 9.02 16.76 -32.72
CA ASP A 264 10.01 15.89 -32.07
C ASP A 264 10.66 16.61 -30.86
N PRO A 265 10.88 15.90 -29.74
CA PRO A 265 11.57 16.45 -28.59
C PRO A 265 12.98 16.94 -28.94
N ILE A 266 13.31 18.14 -28.48
CA ILE A 266 14.62 18.78 -28.64
C ILE A 266 15.42 18.54 -27.37
N GLU A 267 16.56 17.84 -27.46
CA GLU A 267 17.49 17.68 -26.34
C GLU A 267 18.16 19.01 -26.00
N LEU A 268 18.16 19.38 -24.71
CA LEU A 268 18.90 20.52 -24.19
C LEU A 268 20.28 20.04 -23.73
N GLU A 269 21.27 20.11 -24.63
CA GLU A 269 22.61 19.59 -24.37
C GLU A 269 23.31 20.31 -23.20
N VAL A 270 23.92 19.52 -22.31
CA VAL A 270 24.73 20.01 -21.18
C VAL A 270 26.15 19.43 -21.30
N PRO A 271 27.06 20.06 -22.06
CA PRO A 271 28.38 19.48 -22.33
C PRO A 271 29.19 19.20 -21.06
N GLY A 272 29.69 17.96 -20.94
CA GLY A 272 30.56 17.54 -19.83
C GLY A 272 29.84 17.19 -18.52
N ILE A 273 28.51 17.11 -18.54
CA ILE A 273 27.67 16.72 -17.41
C ILE A 273 26.77 15.58 -17.91
N ASP A 274 27.05 14.35 -17.49
CA ASP A 274 26.48 13.14 -18.06
C ASP A 274 25.65 12.32 -17.05
N GLY A 275 25.47 12.80 -15.81
CA GLY A 275 24.67 12.12 -14.79
C GLY A 275 23.16 12.27 -14.96
N ALA A 276 22.42 11.89 -13.92
CA ALA A 276 20.96 11.97 -13.90
C ALA A 276 20.43 13.42 -13.91
N ALA A 277 19.26 13.66 -14.50
CA ALA A 277 18.57 14.95 -14.54
C ALA A 277 17.17 14.83 -13.92
N THR A 278 16.70 15.89 -13.27
CA THR A 278 15.36 15.98 -12.67
C THR A 278 14.90 17.44 -12.55
N SER A 279 13.67 17.65 -12.09
CA SER A 279 13.07 18.95 -11.75
C SER A 279 13.12 20.00 -12.88
N PRO A 280 12.82 19.67 -14.16
CA PRO A 280 12.74 20.71 -15.17
C PRO A 280 11.49 21.58 -14.93
N VAL A 281 11.66 22.89 -14.84
CA VAL A 281 10.59 23.85 -14.55
C VAL A 281 10.72 25.11 -15.40
N PHE A 282 9.59 25.58 -15.97
CA PHE A 282 9.57 26.82 -16.73
C PHE A 282 9.62 28.05 -15.82
N SER A 283 10.31 29.10 -16.27
CA SER A 283 10.14 30.43 -15.68
C SER A 283 8.71 30.93 -15.88
N PRO A 284 8.19 31.85 -15.05
CA PRO A 284 6.82 32.34 -15.17
C PRO A 284 6.47 32.92 -16.54
N ASP A 285 7.45 33.52 -17.24
CA ASP A 285 7.31 34.05 -18.60
C ASP A 285 7.48 33.00 -19.71
N GLY A 286 7.88 31.77 -19.36
CA GLY A 286 8.20 30.68 -20.29
C GLY A 286 9.49 30.88 -21.10
N GLY A 287 10.26 31.96 -20.84
CA GLY A 287 11.47 32.30 -21.57
C GLY A 287 12.71 31.52 -21.13
N SER A 288 12.64 30.82 -19.99
CA SER A 288 13.74 30.05 -19.41
C SER A 288 13.25 28.71 -18.85
N ILE A 289 14.17 27.76 -18.73
CA ILE A 289 13.96 26.47 -18.06
C ILE A 289 15.06 26.31 -17.02
N ALA A 290 14.69 26.03 -15.77
CA ALA A 290 15.62 25.57 -14.74
C ALA A 290 15.49 24.06 -14.57
N PHE A 291 16.56 23.38 -14.18
CA PHE A 291 16.56 21.94 -13.91
C PHE A 291 17.72 21.57 -12.98
N LEU A 292 17.68 20.35 -12.46
CA LEU A 292 18.76 19.74 -11.71
C LEU A 292 19.45 18.68 -12.56
N LYS A 293 20.79 18.60 -12.49
CA LYS A 293 21.55 17.56 -13.18
C LYS A 293 22.83 17.20 -12.44
N MET A 294 23.06 15.91 -12.24
CA MET A 294 24.30 15.33 -11.74
C MET A 294 25.36 15.30 -12.83
N LYS A 295 26.63 15.36 -12.43
CA LYS A 295 27.78 15.41 -13.33
C LYS A 295 28.20 14.04 -13.83
N GLU A 296 28.29 13.06 -12.94
CA GLU A 296 28.86 11.74 -13.23
C GLU A 296 27.77 10.72 -13.61
N ASP A 297 27.94 10.06 -14.75
CA ASP A 297 27.12 8.92 -15.14
C ASP A 297 27.48 7.68 -14.29
N GLY A 298 26.46 6.89 -13.95
CA GLY A 298 26.59 5.72 -13.09
C GLY A 298 26.63 6.06 -11.60
N TYR A 299 26.74 7.33 -11.22
CA TYR A 299 26.70 7.76 -9.82
C TYR A 299 25.35 8.36 -9.45
N GLU A 300 24.50 7.62 -8.73
CA GLU A 300 23.16 8.07 -8.36
C GLU A 300 23.11 9.04 -7.17
N SER A 301 24.23 9.21 -6.47
CA SER A 301 24.35 10.07 -5.28
C SER A 301 25.32 11.22 -5.49
N ASP A 302 25.62 11.50 -6.76
CA ASP A 302 26.35 12.70 -7.13
C ASP A 302 25.55 13.96 -6.76
N LYS A 303 26.24 15.08 -6.61
CA LYS A 303 25.60 16.34 -6.29
C LYS A 303 24.80 16.85 -7.47
N ASN A 304 23.53 17.18 -7.24
CA ASN A 304 22.75 17.90 -8.24
C ASN A 304 23.31 19.31 -8.46
N LEU A 305 23.60 19.64 -9.72
CA LEU A 305 23.93 20.99 -10.16
C LEU A 305 22.68 21.69 -10.68
N ILE A 306 22.56 23.00 -10.45
CA ILE A 306 21.43 23.80 -10.94
C ILE A 306 21.77 24.31 -12.34
N GLY A 307 21.06 23.80 -13.35
CA GLY A 307 21.14 24.25 -14.74
C GLY A 307 20.02 25.24 -15.09
N VAL A 308 20.35 26.27 -15.87
CA VAL A 308 19.38 27.21 -16.43
C VAL A 308 19.63 27.41 -17.92
N VAL A 309 18.59 27.22 -18.72
CA VAL A 309 18.51 27.65 -20.12
C VAL A 309 17.77 28.98 -20.17
N ARG A 310 18.37 29.98 -20.81
CA ARG A 310 17.76 31.32 -21.00
C ARG A 310 17.44 31.55 -22.47
N ALA A 311 16.51 32.48 -22.71
CA ALA A 311 16.11 32.91 -24.05
C ALA A 311 15.67 31.73 -24.93
N LEU A 312 14.84 30.85 -24.35
CA LEU A 312 14.17 29.79 -25.09
C LEU A 312 13.44 30.45 -26.28
N GLY A 313 13.79 30.06 -27.50
CA GLY A 313 13.31 30.67 -28.74
C GLY A 313 12.97 29.60 -29.78
N ASP A 314 12.63 30.01 -31.00
CA ASP A 314 12.32 29.07 -32.10
C ASP A 314 13.52 28.20 -32.51
N SER A 315 14.73 28.55 -32.04
CA SER A 315 15.98 27.80 -32.22
C SER A 315 16.42 27.08 -30.92
N ALA A 316 15.49 26.54 -30.14
CA ALA A 316 15.74 25.93 -28.83
C ALA A 316 16.89 24.89 -28.79
N GLY A 317 17.15 24.17 -29.89
CA GLY A 317 18.28 23.22 -30.00
C GLY A 317 19.68 23.86 -30.00
N SER A 318 19.76 25.20 -29.93
CA SER A 318 21.02 25.96 -29.82
C SER A 318 21.14 26.73 -28.50
N ALA A 319 20.17 26.55 -27.59
CA ALA A 319 20.11 27.29 -26.34
C ALA A 319 21.24 26.87 -25.40
N LYS A 320 22.01 27.85 -24.92
CA LYS A 320 23.14 27.60 -24.02
C LYS A 320 22.65 27.38 -22.59
N VAL A 321 23.06 26.25 -22.01
CA VAL A 321 22.88 25.94 -20.59
C VAL A 321 23.95 26.67 -19.76
N THR A 322 23.53 27.31 -18.67
CA THR A 322 24.42 27.87 -17.65
C THR A 322 24.25 27.10 -16.34
N ILE A 323 25.35 26.62 -15.76
CA ILE A 323 25.35 26.00 -14.43
C ILE A 323 25.55 27.10 -13.39
N LEU A 324 24.60 27.23 -12.47
CA LEU A 324 24.60 28.25 -11.42
C LEU A 324 25.47 27.86 -10.20
N THR A 325 25.65 26.56 -9.97
CA THR A 325 26.39 26.01 -8.83
C THR A 325 27.56 25.13 -9.29
N PRO A 326 28.55 25.67 -10.03
CA PRO A 326 29.66 24.85 -10.53
C PRO A 326 30.49 24.26 -9.38
N ASP A 327 31.14 23.12 -9.62
CA ASP A 327 31.90 22.35 -8.61
C ASP A 327 32.99 23.15 -7.88
N GLU A 328 33.52 24.19 -8.53
CA GLU A 328 34.57 25.06 -7.97
C GLU A 328 34.08 25.89 -6.78
N LYS A 329 32.76 25.94 -6.55
CA LYS A 329 32.16 26.65 -5.41
C LYS A 329 31.81 25.67 -4.28
N PRO A 330 32.22 25.95 -3.03
CA PRO A 330 32.08 25.03 -1.91
C PRO A 330 30.69 25.10 -1.29
N TRP A 331 29.72 24.46 -1.95
CA TRP A 331 28.37 24.28 -1.42
C TRP A 331 28.23 22.90 -0.79
N GLN A 332 27.73 22.86 0.44
CA GLN A 332 27.61 21.62 1.23
C GLN A 332 26.22 20.96 1.14
N TRP A 333 25.21 21.70 0.69
CA TRP A 333 23.83 21.24 0.57
C TRP A 333 23.59 20.45 -0.74
N GLN A 334 22.59 19.58 -0.72
CA GLN A 334 22.22 18.69 -1.84
C GLN A 334 20.87 19.14 -2.45
N PRO A 335 20.86 19.85 -3.60
CA PRO A 335 19.61 20.24 -4.25
C PRO A 335 18.75 19.04 -4.63
N GLY A 336 17.47 19.07 -4.26
CA GLY A 336 16.48 18.03 -4.55
C GLY A 336 15.34 18.50 -5.46
N ALA A 337 14.98 19.79 -5.41
CA ALA A 337 13.98 20.38 -6.29
C ALA A 337 14.19 21.89 -6.48
N VAL A 338 13.66 22.44 -7.58
CA VAL A 338 13.76 23.86 -7.92
C VAL A 338 12.40 24.43 -8.34
N SER A 339 12.13 25.68 -7.96
CA SER A 339 10.99 26.46 -8.45
C SER A 339 11.39 27.91 -8.66
N TRP A 340 10.65 28.63 -9.49
CA TRP A 340 10.96 30.04 -9.78
C TRP A 340 10.29 30.99 -8.79
N SER A 341 10.93 32.13 -8.53
CA SER A 341 10.25 33.29 -7.96
C SER A 341 9.22 33.86 -8.94
N ALA A 342 8.19 34.53 -8.42
CA ALA A 342 7.11 35.09 -9.24
C ALA A 342 7.60 36.12 -10.27
N ASP A 343 8.72 36.80 -10.00
CA ASP A 343 9.37 37.73 -10.93
C ASP A 343 10.33 37.07 -11.92
N GLY A 344 10.68 35.79 -11.72
CA GLY A 344 11.63 35.07 -12.56
C GLY A 344 13.10 35.42 -12.33
N ASP A 345 13.43 36.26 -11.34
CA ASP A 345 14.81 36.72 -11.07
C ASP A 345 15.58 35.78 -10.12
N SER A 346 14.90 34.83 -9.49
CA SER A 346 15.50 33.91 -8.52
C SER A 346 14.88 32.51 -8.60
N LEU A 347 15.62 31.53 -8.10
CA LEU A 347 15.15 30.17 -7.86
C LEU A 347 15.00 29.93 -6.35
N HIS A 348 13.92 29.28 -5.97
CA HIS A 348 13.78 28.64 -4.68
C HIS A 348 14.23 27.18 -4.81
N VAL A 349 15.15 26.76 -3.96
CA VAL A 349 15.78 25.44 -4.06
C VAL A 349 15.57 24.68 -2.77
N GLN A 350 14.88 23.55 -2.84
CA GLN A 350 14.78 22.61 -1.74
C GLN A 350 16.04 21.76 -1.70
N ALA A 351 16.68 21.64 -0.54
CA ALA A 351 17.92 20.91 -0.43
C ALA A 351 18.13 20.29 0.94
N GLU A 352 18.81 19.15 0.97
CA GLU A 352 19.27 18.58 2.23
C GLU A 352 20.42 19.40 2.79
N ASP A 353 20.30 19.78 4.06
CA ASP A 353 21.34 20.40 4.86
C ASP A 353 21.26 19.84 6.29
N THR A 354 22.26 19.06 6.68
CA THR A 354 22.49 18.59 8.05
C THR A 354 21.23 17.95 8.68
N GLY A 355 20.71 16.90 8.03
CA GLY A 355 19.56 16.15 8.51
C GLY A 355 18.23 16.88 8.40
N ARG A 356 18.12 17.90 7.55
CA ARG A 356 16.87 18.66 7.28
C ARG A 356 16.73 18.85 5.78
N VAL A 357 15.51 19.10 5.30
CA VAL A 357 15.27 19.59 3.94
C VAL A 357 14.85 21.05 4.04
N VAL A 358 15.71 21.96 3.63
CA VAL A 358 15.52 23.41 3.79
C VAL A 358 15.34 24.10 2.43
N LEU A 359 14.85 25.33 2.46
CA LEU A 359 14.63 26.15 1.28
C LEU A 359 15.71 27.23 1.17
N TYR A 360 16.39 27.32 0.03
CA TYR A 360 17.31 28.41 -0.31
C TYR A 360 16.72 29.30 -1.39
N SER A 361 17.13 30.58 -1.42
CA SER A 361 16.88 31.52 -2.51
C SER A 361 18.18 31.80 -3.25
N VAL A 362 18.20 31.50 -4.55
CA VAL A 362 19.35 31.65 -5.46
C VAL A 362 19.01 32.69 -6.53
N ASP A 363 19.73 33.81 -6.51
CA ASP A 363 19.63 34.89 -7.52
C ASP A 363 20.33 34.43 -8.80
N ILE A 364 19.57 34.25 -9.89
CA ILE A 364 20.13 33.65 -11.11
C ILE A 364 21.12 34.57 -11.83
N GLY A 365 21.07 35.87 -11.59
CA GLY A 365 21.98 36.86 -12.16
C GLY A 365 23.32 36.89 -11.43
N LYS A 366 23.31 36.65 -10.11
CA LYS A 366 24.49 36.68 -9.25
C LYS A 366 25.09 35.29 -8.97
N ALA A 367 24.36 34.21 -9.20
CA ALA A 367 24.76 32.87 -8.78
C ALA A 367 26.13 32.42 -9.30
N THR A 368 26.59 32.95 -10.43
CA THR A 368 27.92 32.67 -10.98
C THR A 368 29.03 33.61 -10.50
N GLU A 369 28.71 34.69 -9.80
CA GLU A 369 29.70 35.65 -9.29
C GLU A 369 30.58 35.04 -8.17
N PRO A 370 31.88 35.37 -8.09
CA PRO A 370 32.74 34.90 -7.00
C PRO A 370 32.25 35.37 -5.63
N GLY A 371 32.20 34.46 -4.65
CA GLY A 371 31.79 34.76 -3.26
C GLY A 371 30.28 34.94 -3.03
N TYR A 372 29.45 34.67 -4.05
CA TYR A 372 28.00 34.66 -3.89
C TYR A 372 27.54 33.47 -3.03
N GLU A 373 26.77 33.77 -1.98
CA GLU A 373 26.11 32.80 -1.10
C GLU A 373 24.58 33.05 -1.13
N PRO A 374 23.76 32.06 -1.48
CA PRO A 374 22.33 31.98 -1.32
C PRO A 374 21.91 32.18 0.09
N ARG A 375 20.69 32.62 0.18
CA ARG A 375 20.05 32.85 1.44
C ARG A 375 19.17 31.67 1.78
N GLN A 376 19.51 31.00 2.87
CA GLN A 376 18.62 30.03 3.50
C GLN A 376 17.38 30.75 4.03
N LEU A 377 16.20 30.20 3.74
CA LEU A 377 14.90 30.74 4.11
C LEU A 377 14.20 29.93 5.21
N THR A 378 14.53 28.64 5.36
CA THR A 378 13.96 27.76 6.39
C THR A 378 15.06 27.01 7.15
N PHE A 379 14.82 26.64 8.40
CA PHE A 379 15.87 26.16 9.32
C PHE A 379 15.49 24.89 10.11
N ASP A 380 14.26 24.43 10.00
CA ASP A 380 13.69 23.34 10.78
C ASP A 380 12.77 22.44 9.94
N GLY A 381 12.62 21.18 10.38
CA GLY A 381 11.84 20.19 9.67
C GLY A 381 12.35 19.85 8.28
N SER A 382 11.43 19.37 7.45
CA SER A 382 11.67 19.04 6.05
C SER A 382 10.61 19.67 5.16
N VAL A 383 11.03 20.58 4.28
CA VAL A 383 10.20 21.18 3.24
C VAL A 383 9.86 20.12 2.19
N VAL A 384 8.57 19.85 2.02
CA VAL A 384 8.02 18.87 1.07
C VAL A 384 7.77 19.53 -0.29
N ASP A 385 7.18 20.72 -0.30
CA ASP A 385 6.86 21.44 -1.53
C ASP A 385 6.75 22.95 -1.27
N VAL A 386 6.90 23.73 -2.33
CA VAL A 386 6.83 25.20 -2.29
C VAL A 386 6.10 25.74 -3.52
N ALA A 387 5.20 26.69 -3.29
CA ALA A 387 4.49 27.40 -4.35
C ALA A 387 4.45 28.90 -4.05
N PRO A 388 4.40 29.78 -5.07
CA PRO A 388 4.03 31.18 -4.85
C PRO A 388 2.67 31.26 -4.17
N ALA A 389 2.53 32.10 -3.14
CA ALA A 389 1.27 32.24 -2.43
C ALA A 389 0.14 32.74 -3.34
N SER A 390 0.48 33.57 -4.33
CA SER A 390 -0.38 34.00 -5.43
C SER A 390 0.50 34.49 -6.59
N ALA A 391 -0.08 34.73 -7.76
CA ALA A 391 0.66 35.20 -8.93
C ALA A 391 1.35 36.57 -8.74
N VAL A 392 0.93 37.35 -7.74
CA VAL A 392 1.44 38.70 -7.46
C VAL A 392 2.06 38.84 -6.06
N SER A 393 2.03 37.79 -5.25
CA SER A 393 2.56 37.81 -3.89
C SER A 393 4.06 37.52 -3.86
N LYS A 394 4.76 38.15 -2.92
CA LYS A 394 6.15 37.81 -2.57
C LYS A 394 6.25 36.74 -1.50
N LEU A 395 5.11 36.30 -0.96
CA LEU A 395 5.04 35.19 -0.01
C LEU A 395 5.08 33.86 -0.75
N LEU A 396 5.64 32.85 -0.11
CA LEU A 396 5.58 31.46 -0.54
C LEU A 396 4.65 30.68 0.36
N LEU A 397 3.81 29.83 -0.22
CA LEU A 397 3.20 28.73 0.51
C LEU A 397 4.25 27.61 0.62
N VAL A 398 4.52 27.18 1.83
CA VAL A 398 5.43 26.06 2.12
C VAL A 398 4.64 24.92 2.74
N SER A 399 4.77 23.73 2.16
CA SER A 399 4.31 22.47 2.75
C SER A 399 5.50 21.77 3.39
N ALA A 400 5.41 21.40 4.67
CA ALA A 400 6.52 20.78 5.40
C ALA A 400 6.05 19.68 6.36
N ASN A 401 6.99 18.94 6.94
CA ASN A 401 6.76 18.00 8.04
C ASN A 401 8.01 17.89 8.94
N SER A 402 7.92 17.12 10.03
CA SER A 402 9.04 16.82 10.94
C SER A 402 8.88 15.42 11.54
N LEU A 403 9.85 14.96 12.34
CA LEU A 403 9.78 13.67 13.04
C LEU A 403 8.53 13.52 13.92
N VAL A 404 7.98 14.63 14.40
CA VAL A 404 6.84 14.68 15.34
C VAL A 404 5.58 15.33 14.76
N ASN A 405 5.65 15.86 13.54
CA ASN A 405 4.51 16.47 12.84
C ASN A 405 4.42 15.95 11.41
N ASN A 406 3.31 15.30 11.05
CA ASN A 406 3.17 14.67 9.74
C ASN A 406 2.85 15.64 8.59
N SER A 407 2.38 16.86 8.87
CA SER A 407 2.05 17.87 7.85
C SER A 407 1.81 19.26 8.46
N SER A 408 2.47 20.26 7.89
CA SER A 408 2.24 21.68 8.11
C SER A 408 2.21 22.47 6.81
N TYR A 409 1.37 23.51 6.77
CA TYR A 409 1.33 24.53 5.72
C TYR A 409 1.60 25.88 6.35
N TYR A 410 2.40 26.72 5.73
CA TYR A 410 2.64 28.08 6.22
C TYR A 410 3.02 29.03 5.09
N TYR A 411 2.77 30.32 5.31
CA TYR A 411 3.25 31.36 4.41
C TYR A 411 4.59 31.92 4.90
N LEU A 412 5.55 32.00 4.00
CA LEU A 412 6.91 32.49 4.26
C LEU A 412 7.16 33.77 3.47
N ASP A 413 7.61 34.82 4.16
CA ASP A 413 8.08 36.04 3.50
C ASP A 413 9.50 35.86 2.99
N THR A 414 9.66 35.95 1.67
CA THR A 414 10.97 35.78 1.05
C THR A 414 11.94 36.91 1.39
N ARG A 415 11.54 38.06 1.93
CA ARG A 415 12.47 39.18 2.19
C ARG A 415 13.33 38.99 3.43
N ASP A 416 12.77 38.41 4.47
CA ASP A 416 13.43 38.21 5.76
C ASP A 416 13.35 36.76 6.27
N GLY A 417 12.69 35.85 5.54
CA GLY A 417 12.52 34.46 5.93
C GLY A 417 11.54 34.29 7.09
N GLN A 418 10.75 35.31 7.43
CA GLN A 418 9.78 35.19 8.51
C GLN A 418 8.54 34.43 8.07
N THR A 419 8.08 33.55 8.96
CA THR A 419 6.81 32.85 8.80
C THR A 419 5.66 33.78 9.19
N VAL A 420 4.72 34.00 8.28
CA VAL A 420 3.61 34.96 8.43
C VAL A 420 2.39 34.32 9.08
N SER A 421 2.08 33.07 8.73
CA SER A 421 1.01 32.28 9.36
C SER A 421 1.28 30.79 9.21
N VAL A 422 0.86 30.00 10.19
CA VAL A 422 1.05 28.54 10.25
C VAL A 422 -0.29 27.86 10.43
N GLU A 423 -0.63 26.99 9.48
CA GLU A 423 -1.72 26.04 9.57
C GLU A 423 -1.15 24.63 9.51
N SER A 424 -1.04 23.99 10.68
CA SER A 424 -0.75 22.57 10.72
C SER A 424 -2.02 21.76 10.53
N ALA A 425 -1.92 20.50 10.09
CA ALA A 425 -3.00 19.52 10.22
C ALA A 425 -3.59 19.41 11.64
N PHE A 426 -2.91 20.01 12.61
CA PHE A 426 -3.25 20.01 14.01
C PHE A 426 -3.62 21.39 14.59
N SER A 427 -3.85 22.45 13.79
CA SER A 427 -4.07 23.85 14.23
C SER A 427 -5.19 24.10 15.25
N ASN A 428 -5.95 23.06 15.64
CA ASN A 428 -6.95 23.11 16.71
C ASN A 428 -6.64 22.32 18.00
N SER A 429 -5.39 21.90 18.29
CA SER A 429 -4.92 21.66 19.70
C SER A 429 -3.45 21.21 19.79
N ASP A 430 -2.73 21.76 20.76
CA ASP A 430 -1.40 21.29 21.20
C ASP A 430 -1.41 19.77 21.52
N ALA A 431 -0.52 19.01 20.87
CA ALA A 431 -0.20 17.59 21.11
C ALA A 431 -1.24 16.49 20.72
N LYS A 432 -1.70 16.44 19.46
CA LYS A 432 -2.70 15.44 19.01
C LYS A 432 -2.24 13.98 18.92
N PHE A 433 -0.94 13.70 18.95
CA PHE A 433 -0.40 12.33 19.15
C PHE A 433 0.32 12.14 20.49
N GLY A 434 0.29 13.14 21.36
CA GLY A 434 1.16 13.18 22.54
C GLY A 434 2.64 13.41 22.21
N LEU A 435 2.97 13.72 20.96
CA LEU A 435 4.34 14.02 20.51
C LEU A 435 4.66 15.52 20.64
N SER A 436 5.93 15.85 20.86
CA SER A 436 6.45 17.23 20.97
C SER A 436 7.84 17.36 20.35
N ALA A 437 8.17 18.56 19.84
CA ALA A 437 9.52 18.89 19.39
C ALA A 437 10.56 18.74 20.52
N ASP A 438 10.17 18.92 21.79
CA ASP A 438 11.05 18.73 22.95
C ASP A 438 11.57 17.29 23.12
N GLN A 439 10.92 16.31 22.45
CA GLN A 439 11.41 14.93 22.42
C GLN A 439 12.63 14.77 21.52
N VAL A 440 12.79 15.66 20.54
CA VAL A 440 13.82 15.59 19.51
C VAL A 440 14.97 16.50 19.89
N SER A 441 16.18 15.96 19.82
CA SER A 441 17.43 16.69 19.99
C SER A 441 18.46 16.10 19.04
N GLU A 442 19.60 16.76 18.87
CA GLU A 442 20.69 16.27 18.03
C GLU A 442 21.99 16.19 18.82
N VAL A 443 22.86 15.28 18.43
CA VAL A 443 24.21 15.12 19.00
C VAL A 443 25.22 14.91 17.89
N TRP A 444 26.49 15.17 18.22
CA TRP A 444 27.61 14.98 17.31
C TRP A 444 28.72 14.23 18.03
N TRP A 445 29.39 13.33 17.32
CA TRP A 445 30.63 12.72 17.76
C TRP A 445 31.67 12.68 16.65
N LYS A 446 32.90 12.39 17.05
CA LYS A 446 33.99 12.12 16.11
C LYS A 446 33.92 10.67 15.66
N GLY A 447 33.61 10.47 14.40
CA GLY A 447 33.63 9.20 13.69
C GLY A 447 35.04 8.77 13.28
N ASP A 448 35.12 7.87 12.31
CA ASP A 448 36.36 7.46 11.66
C ASP A 448 37.12 8.68 11.13
N GLU A 449 38.45 8.65 11.24
CA GLU A 449 39.32 9.79 10.89
C GLU A 449 38.89 11.14 11.50
N ASP A 450 38.26 11.11 12.68
CA ASP A 450 37.71 12.29 13.39
C ASP A 450 36.62 13.07 12.63
N ARG A 451 36.02 12.48 11.60
CA ARG A 451 34.91 13.11 10.85
C ARG A 451 33.73 13.38 11.78
N PRO A 452 33.06 14.55 11.70
CA PRO A 452 31.90 14.83 12.53
C PRO A 452 30.70 13.98 12.04
N VAL A 453 30.17 13.15 12.92
CA VAL A 453 28.98 12.32 12.66
C VAL A 453 27.81 12.88 13.45
N HIS A 454 26.75 13.22 12.73
CA HIS A 454 25.50 13.72 13.29
C HIS A 454 24.55 12.58 13.66
N ALA A 455 23.73 12.78 14.69
CA ALA A 455 22.57 11.93 14.94
C ALA A 455 21.40 12.67 15.57
N TRP A 456 20.19 12.25 15.18
CA TRP A 456 18.97 12.58 15.90
C TRP A 456 18.83 11.71 17.14
N VAL A 457 18.38 12.32 18.25
CA VAL A 457 18.04 11.67 19.51
C VAL A 457 16.58 11.96 19.83
N VAL A 458 15.76 10.91 19.87
CA VAL A 458 14.33 11.00 20.17
C VAL A 458 14.03 10.32 21.51
N LYS A 459 13.52 11.10 22.46
CA LYS A 459 13.19 10.66 23.82
C LYS A 459 11.70 10.29 23.93
N PRO A 460 11.30 9.38 24.84
CA PRO A 460 9.89 9.12 25.12
C PRO A 460 9.15 10.40 25.55
N SER A 461 7.88 10.54 25.20
CA SER A 461 7.03 11.68 25.60
C SER A 461 6.85 11.76 27.12
N PHE A 462 7.07 10.65 27.80
CA PHE A 462 7.06 10.48 29.25
C PHE A 462 8.48 10.37 29.86
N PHE A 463 9.49 10.90 29.17
CA PHE A 463 10.87 10.94 29.67
C PHE A 463 10.96 11.62 31.04
N ARG A 464 11.70 11.02 31.97
CA ARG A 464 11.92 11.53 33.33
C ARG A 464 13.41 11.73 33.58
N PRO A 465 13.86 12.96 33.91
CA PRO A 465 15.22 13.20 34.35
C PRO A 465 15.62 12.26 35.50
N GLY A 466 16.84 11.72 35.45
CA GLY A 466 17.35 10.76 36.44
C GLY A 466 16.91 9.31 36.24
N THR A 467 16.08 9.01 35.23
CA THR A 467 15.76 7.63 34.81
C THR A 467 16.58 7.26 33.58
N ARG A 468 17.09 6.01 33.54
CA ARG A 468 17.79 5.47 32.36
C ARG A 468 16.84 4.61 31.53
N TYR A 469 16.85 4.82 30.22
CA TYR A 469 16.00 4.13 29.25
C TYR A 469 16.84 3.26 28.30
N PRO A 470 16.35 2.09 27.85
CA PRO A 470 17.00 1.29 26.82
C PRO A 470 17.31 2.09 25.55
N LEU A 471 18.38 1.72 24.84
CA LEU A 471 18.75 2.31 23.55
C LEU A 471 18.09 1.55 22.39
N ALA A 472 17.45 2.28 21.47
CA ALA A 472 17.16 1.78 20.12
C ALA A 472 18.06 2.52 19.12
N TYR A 473 18.98 1.80 18.47
CA TYR A 473 19.92 2.37 17.51
C TYR A 473 19.45 2.09 16.07
N LEU A 474 18.95 3.13 15.39
CA LEU A 474 18.30 2.99 14.08
C LEU A 474 19.24 3.40 12.95
N ILE A 475 19.60 2.45 12.10
CA ILE A 475 20.56 2.63 11.00
C ILE A 475 19.77 2.79 9.70
N HIS A 476 19.92 3.92 9.01
CA HIS A 476 19.18 4.18 7.77
C HIS A 476 19.69 3.33 6.59
N GLY A 477 18.82 3.18 5.58
CA GLY A 477 19.17 2.60 4.28
C GLY A 477 19.83 3.62 3.34
N GLY A 478 20.19 3.19 2.14
CA GLY A 478 20.98 3.98 1.18
C GLY A 478 22.02 3.07 0.50
N PRO A 479 23.32 3.29 0.69
CA PRO A 479 23.93 3.98 1.83
C PRO A 479 23.89 5.50 1.78
N GLN A 480 23.82 6.09 0.60
CA GLN A 480 23.74 7.53 0.42
C GLN A 480 22.30 8.02 0.62
N GLY A 481 21.92 8.11 1.89
CA GLY A 481 20.72 8.78 2.37
C GLY A 481 20.98 9.38 3.75
N ALA A 482 19.94 9.85 4.43
CA ALA A 482 20.09 10.34 5.80
C ALA A 482 18.78 10.19 6.59
N TRP A 483 18.91 10.12 7.91
CA TRP A 483 17.83 10.52 8.80
C TRP A 483 17.67 12.04 8.75
N ASN A 484 16.56 12.47 8.18
CA ASN A 484 16.11 13.84 8.21
C ASN A 484 15.10 14.08 9.34
N ASP A 485 14.93 15.33 9.78
CA ASP A 485 13.79 15.75 10.60
C ASP A 485 12.51 15.69 9.75
N GLN A 486 12.04 14.46 9.52
CA GLN A 486 11.02 14.15 8.52
C GLN A 486 10.09 13.06 9.03
N TRP A 487 8.79 13.23 8.74
CA TRP A 487 7.79 12.24 9.10
C TRP A 487 7.88 10.99 8.21
N SER A 488 7.93 9.81 8.82
CA SER A 488 7.84 8.53 8.12
C SER A 488 6.71 7.68 8.70
N THR A 489 6.05 6.89 7.86
CA THR A 489 5.09 5.86 8.30
C THR A 489 5.68 4.45 8.26
N ARG A 490 6.90 4.31 7.74
CA ARG A 490 7.65 3.04 7.67
C ARG A 490 8.58 2.91 8.88
N TRP A 491 9.42 3.92 9.09
CA TRP A 491 10.41 3.96 10.16
C TRP A 491 10.35 5.31 10.87
N ASN A 492 9.43 5.45 11.84
CA ASN A 492 9.32 6.66 12.65
C ASN A 492 10.01 6.48 14.01
N PRO A 493 11.11 7.19 14.30
CA PRO A 493 11.81 7.11 15.58
C PRO A 493 10.90 7.36 16.80
N ALA A 494 9.91 8.25 16.69
CA ALA A 494 8.99 8.54 17.79
C ALA A 494 8.20 7.30 18.22
N LEU A 495 7.88 6.38 17.32
CA LEU A 495 7.15 5.16 17.66
C LEU A 495 7.95 4.22 18.59
N PHE A 496 9.26 4.11 18.36
CA PHE A 496 10.17 3.36 19.22
C PHE A 496 10.37 4.09 20.55
N ALA A 497 10.48 5.42 20.53
CA ALA A 497 10.58 6.21 21.75
C ALA A 497 9.36 6.01 22.66
N GLU A 498 8.16 5.91 22.08
CA GLU A 498 6.91 5.68 22.82
C GLU A 498 6.74 4.24 23.36
N GLN A 499 7.63 3.30 22.99
CA GLN A 499 7.76 2.02 23.69
C GLN A 499 8.63 2.12 24.96
N GLY A 500 9.32 3.25 25.17
CA GLY A 500 10.21 3.47 26.31
C GLY A 500 11.70 3.40 25.99
N TYR A 501 12.09 3.55 24.72
CA TYR A 501 13.50 3.67 24.32
C TYR A 501 13.93 5.13 24.24
N VAL A 502 15.21 5.40 24.48
CA VAL A 502 15.87 6.54 23.83
C VAL A 502 16.34 6.05 22.47
N VAL A 503 15.92 6.74 21.42
CA VAL A 503 16.20 6.35 20.04
C VAL A 503 17.30 7.23 19.50
N VAL A 504 18.36 6.64 18.93
CA VAL A 504 19.44 7.39 18.29
C VAL A 504 19.53 6.97 16.82
N CYS A 505 19.51 7.96 15.94
CA CYS A 505 19.44 7.80 14.48
C CYS A 505 20.68 8.47 13.86
N PRO A 506 21.83 7.76 13.79
CA PRO A 506 23.08 8.26 13.22
C PRO A 506 23.01 8.46 11.71
N ASN A 507 23.71 9.49 11.22
CA ASN A 507 24.04 9.71 9.82
C ASN A 507 25.56 9.48 9.62
N PRO A 508 26.02 8.22 9.51
CA PRO A 508 27.44 7.87 9.36
C PRO A 508 28.01 8.29 8.00
N THR A 509 29.33 8.21 7.84
CA THR A 509 30.06 8.41 6.58
C THR A 509 29.32 7.74 5.42
N GLY A 510 29.14 8.47 4.32
CA GLY A 510 28.26 8.07 3.20
C GLY A 510 26.91 8.79 3.18
N SER A 511 26.46 9.35 4.32
CA SER A 511 25.16 10.03 4.37
C SER A 511 25.12 11.29 3.50
N THR A 512 23.94 11.63 3.00
CA THR A 512 23.68 12.88 2.25
C THR A 512 23.42 14.06 3.19
N GLY A 513 23.54 15.29 2.69
CA GLY A 513 23.32 16.51 3.46
C GLY A 513 24.48 16.97 4.35
N TYR A 514 25.64 16.30 4.29
CA TYR A 514 26.88 16.65 5.03
C TYR A 514 28.04 17.03 4.09
N GLY A 515 27.72 17.38 2.84
CA GLY A 515 28.67 17.66 1.77
C GLY A 515 29.14 16.42 1.01
N GLN A 516 29.41 16.60 -0.30
CA GLN A 516 29.73 15.51 -1.22
C GLN A 516 30.93 14.67 -0.77
N ALA A 517 31.96 15.27 -0.17
CA ALA A 517 33.12 14.54 0.32
C ALA A 517 32.77 13.53 1.45
N PHE A 518 31.78 13.84 2.28
CA PHE A 518 31.31 12.92 3.32
C PHE A 518 30.50 11.78 2.70
N THR A 519 29.68 12.07 1.68
CA THR A 519 28.93 11.10 0.89
C THR A 519 29.87 10.15 0.11
N ASP A 520 30.87 10.69 -0.59
CA ASP A 520 31.80 9.92 -1.42
C ASP A 520 32.74 9.01 -0.62
N ALA A 521 32.98 9.35 0.66
CA ALA A 521 33.94 8.62 1.51
C ALA A 521 33.53 7.18 1.83
N ILE A 522 32.30 6.78 1.50
CA ILE A 522 31.85 5.38 1.60
C ILE A 522 32.31 4.50 0.44
N ARG A 523 32.70 5.09 -0.68
CA ARG A 523 33.08 4.35 -1.89
C ARG A 523 34.23 3.39 -1.60
N ASN A 524 34.09 2.14 -2.03
CA ASN A 524 34.96 1.00 -1.74
C ASN A 524 35.10 0.66 -0.24
N ASN A 525 34.18 1.11 0.62
CA ASN A 525 34.38 1.16 2.08
C ASN A 525 33.09 0.89 2.90
N TRP A 526 32.12 0.15 2.35
CA TRP A 526 30.80 -0.07 2.98
C TRP A 526 30.87 -0.62 4.42
N GLY A 527 31.73 -1.59 4.71
CA GLY A 527 31.90 -2.15 6.06
C GLY A 527 32.96 -1.45 6.92
N GLY A 528 33.58 -0.37 6.42
CA GLY A 528 34.70 0.32 7.08
C GLY A 528 34.26 1.58 7.83
N SER A 529 34.49 2.77 7.27
CA SER A 529 34.21 4.04 7.96
C SER A 529 32.78 4.14 8.51
N PRO A 530 31.71 3.76 7.78
CA PRO A 530 30.37 3.81 8.34
C PRO A 530 30.19 2.92 9.58
N TYR A 531 30.80 1.73 9.60
CA TYR A 531 30.78 0.85 10.77
C TYR A 531 31.55 1.45 11.95
N ILE A 532 32.72 2.04 11.69
CA ILE A 532 33.55 2.68 12.73
C ILE A 532 32.80 3.89 13.33
N ASP A 533 32.09 4.66 12.52
CA ASP A 533 31.24 5.76 12.98
C ASP A 533 30.17 5.28 13.94
N LEU A 534 29.54 4.15 13.65
CA LEU A 534 28.53 3.53 14.50
C LEU A 534 29.12 2.98 15.81
N VAL A 535 30.32 2.40 15.77
CA VAL A 535 31.05 1.96 16.97
C VAL A 535 31.34 3.14 17.88
N LYS A 536 31.94 4.21 17.35
CA LYS A 536 32.25 5.43 18.12
C LYS A 536 31.00 6.14 18.61
N GLY A 537 29.91 6.08 17.84
CA GLY A 537 28.59 6.55 18.26
C GLY A 537 28.06 5.79 19.46
N PHE A 538 28.15 4.45 19.45
CA PHE A 538 27.78 3.63 20.60
C PHE A 538 28.63 3.96 21.83
N GLU A 539 29.95 4.13 21.67
CA GLU A 539 30.86 4.54 22.75
C GLU A 539 30.48 5.91 23.33
N TYR A 540 30.21 6.90 22.48
CA TYR A 540 29.74 8.22 22.90
C TYR A 540 28.42 8.14 23.69
N ILE A 541 27.48 7.31 23.26
CA ILE A 541 26.21 7.11 23.96
C ILE A 541 26.46 6.45 25.34
N ASP A 542 27.33 5.44 25.39
CA ASP A 542 27.69 4.71 26.61
C ASP A 542 28.41 5.58 27.65
N THR A 543 29.12 6.64 27.23
CA THR A 543 29.82 7.56 28.12
C THR A 543 29.03 8.84 28.38
N GLU A 544 28.74 9.61 27.34
CA GLU A 544 28.21 10.98 27.47
C GLU A 544 26.71 10.99 27.78
N LEU A 545 25.96 10.00 27.26
CA LEU A 545 24.52 9.88 27.48
C LEU A 545 24.14 8.87 28.58
N ALA A 546 25.14 8.29 29.26
CA ALA A 546 24.96 7.24 30.27
C ALA A 546 24.00 7.61 31.42
N HIS A 547 23.89 8.90 31.71
CA HIS A 547 23.04 9.44 32.77
C HIS A 547 21.54 9.28 32.49
N PHE A 548 21.13 9.04 31.24
CA PHE A 548 19.74 8.74 30.87
C PHE A 548 19.56 7.61 29.83
N VAL A 549 20.65 7.08 29.26
CA VAL A 549 20.63 5.93 28.34
C VAL A 549 21.24 4.70 29.00
N ASP A 550 20.59 3.56 28.84
CA ASP A 550 21.02 2.23 29.29
C ASP A 550 21.40 1.35 28.10
N THR A 551 22.67 1.42 27.72
CA THR A 551 23.30 0.63 26.66
C THR A 551 23.35 -0.85 26.97
N SER A 552 23.21 -1.27 28.23
CA SER A 552 23.15 -2.70 28.60
C SER A 552 21.85 -3.38 28.13
N ARG A 553 20.85 -2.59 27.74
CA ARG A 553 19.58 -3.01 27.14
C ARG A 553 19.40 -2.48 25.71
N ALA A 554 20.51 -2.28 24.99
CA ALA A 554 20.48 -1.74 23.63
C ALA A 554 19.98 -2.75 22.58
N VAL A 555 19.29 -2.25 21.56
CA VAL A 555 18.91 -2.98 20.34
C VAL A 555 19.32 -2.17 19.10
N ALA A 556 19.61 -2.85 17.99
CA ALA A 556 19.92 -2.19 16.71
C ALA A 556 19.03 -2.69 15.58
N LEU A 557 18.62 -1.79 14.71
CA LEU A 557 17.67 -2.07 13.64
C LEU A 557 18.07 -1.30 12.38
N GLY A 558 17.89 -1.90 11.21
CA GLY A 558 18.15 -1.23 9.94
C GLY A 558 17.47 -1.91 8.76
N ALA A 559 17.27 -1.14 7.69
CA ALA A 559 16.69 -1.61 6.43
C ALA A 559 17.60 -1.35 5.23
N SER A 560 17.54 -2.18 4.18
CA SER A 560 18.35 -1.99 2.96
C SER A 560 19.85 -1.98 3.28
N TYR A 561 20.61 -0.95 2.92
CA TYR A 561 21.99 -0.77 3.41
C TYR A 561 22.10 -0.79 4.95
N GLY A 562 21.12 -0.26 5.68
CA GLY A 562 21.06 -0.40 7.14
C GLY A 562 20.88 -1.85 7.57
N GLY A 563 20.16 -2.66 6.79
CA GLY A 563 20.05 -4.12 6.98
C GLY A 563 21.35 -4.85 6.65
N TYR A 564 22.07 -4.43 5.61
CA TYR A 564 23.46 -4.85 5.34
C TYR A 564 24.35 -4.56 6.54
N MET A 565 24.28 -3.35 7.08
CA MET A 565 25.07 -2.94 8.24
C MET A 565 24.70 -3.75 9.49
N VAL A 566 23.43 -4.12 9.67
CA VAL A 566 23.02 -5.06 10.74
C VAL A 566 23.64 -6.45 10.55
N ASN A 567 23.64 -6.99 9.32
CA ASN A 567 24.33 -8.26 9.01
C ASN A 567 25.84 -8.16 9.26
N TRP A 568 26.45 -7.01 8.93
CA TRP A 568 27.85 -6.73 9.20
C TRP A 568 28.14 -6.66 10.71
N ILE A 569 27.34 -5.88 11.46
CA ILE A 569 27.40 -5.75 12.92
C ILE A 569 27.31 -7.11 13.61
N GLN A 570 26.41 -7.99 13.16
CA GLN A 570 26.23 -9.35 13.69
C GLN A 570 27.53 -10.19 13.62
N GLY A 571 28.39 -9.93 12.63
CA GLY A 571 29.69 -10.59 12.46
C GLY A 571 30.85 -9.99 13.26
N HIS A 572 30.64 -8.84 13.93
CA HIS A 572 31.69 -8.02 14.52
C HIS A 572 31.41 -7.65 16.00
N GLU A 573 32.40 -7.05 16.69
CA GLU A 573 32.33 -6.80 18.14
C GLU A 573 31.16 -5.93 18.58
N LEU A 574 30.72 -4.98 17.75
CA LEU A 574 29.57 -4.14 18.08
C LEU A 574 28.28 -4.97 18.22
N GLY A 575 28.13 -6.06 17.46
CA GLY A 575 26.95 -6.95 17.55
C GLY A 575 26.74 -7.55 18.93
N LYS A 576 27.84 -7.80 19.67
CA LYS A 576 27.81 -8.35 21.04
C LYS A 576 27.34 -7.34 22.08
N LYS A 577 27.26 -6.05 21.73
CA LYS A 577 26.76 -4.98 22.61
C LYS A 577 25.23 -4.91 22.62
N PHE A 578 24.57 -5.44 21.59
CA PHE A 578 23.12 -5.43 21.46
C PHE A 578 22.47 -6.70 22.03
N LYS A 579 21.26 -6.55 22.56
CA LYS A 579 20.41 -7.67 23.03
C LYS A 579 19.63 -8.32 21.92
N ALA A 580 19.29 -7.55 20.88
CA ALA A 580 18.64 -8.05 19.68
C ALA A 580 18.95 -7.14 18.48
N LEU A 581 18.90 -7.75 17.31
CA LEU A 581 19.02 -7.12 16.01
C LEU A 581 17.73 -7.27 15.20
N VAL A 582 17.45 -6.30 14.33
CA VAL A 582 16.42 -6.38 13.29
C VAL A 582 17.03 -6.02 11.95
N CYS A 583 17.08 -6.99 11.04
CA CYS A 583 17.53 -6.83 9.67
C CYS A 583 16.31 -6.87 8.73
N HIS A 584 16.05 -5.79 8.01
CA HIS A 584 14.95 -5.69 7.04
C HIS A 584 15.52 -5.49 5.63
N ASP A 585 15.25 -6.40 4.72
CA ASP A 585 15.71 -6.33 3.32
C ASP A 585 17.21 -5.99 3.22
N GLY A 586 18.05 -6.69 4.00
CA GLY A 586 19.47 -6.40 4.11
C GLY A 586 20.32 -7.30 3.21
N VAL A 587 21.37 -6.74 2.60
CA VAL A 587 22.35 -7.54 1.85
C VAL A 587 23.04 -8.51 2.80
N PHE A 588 22.97 -9.81 2.51
CA PHE A 588 23.65 -10.86 3.25
C PHE A 588 24.96 -11.26 2.54
N SER A 589 24.96 -11.36 1.21
CA SER A 589 26.17 -11.59 0.41
C SER A 589 26.37 -10.54 -0.68
N MET A 590 27.59 -10.03 -0.79
CA MET A 590 27.95 -9.06 -1.82
C MET A 590 27.98 -9.68 -3.23
N THR A 591 28.09 -11.00 -3.33
CA THR A 591 27.99 -11.71 -4.62
C THR A 591 26.56 -11.67 -5.17
N ALA A 592 25.56 -11.72 -4.30
CA ALA A 592 24.15 -11.74 -4.70
C ALA A 592 23.64 -10.37 -5.19
N GLN A 593 24.44 -9.29 -5.05
CA GLN A 593 24.21 -8.00 -5.72
C GLN A 593 24.12 -8.12 -7.25
N LEU A 594 24.71 -9.16 -7.87
CA LEU A 594 24.52 -9.43 -9.30
C LEU A 594 23.07 -9.76 -9.68
N ALA A 595 22.23 -10.17 -8.72
CA ALA A 595 20.81 -10.44 -8.94
C ALA A 595 19.92 -9.20 -8.73
N SER A 596 20.51 -8.08 -8.29
CA SER A 596 19.88 -6.77 -8.22
C SER A 596 19.61 -6.23 -9.62
N ASP A 597 18.60 -5.40 -9.78
CA ASP A 597 18.28 -4.79 -11.07
C ASP A 597 19.27 -3.66 -11.45
N GLU A 598 19.42 -2.65 -10.60
CA GLU A 598 20.24 -1.43 -10.83
C GLU A 598 21.74 -1.69 -10.62
N GLN A 599 22.40 -2.22 -11.64
CA GLN A 599 23.82 -2.57 -11.61
C GLN A 599 24.78 -1.37 -11.58
N TYR A 600 24.36 -0.18 -12.02
CA TYR A 600 25.20 1.03 -11.95
C TYR A 600 25.64 1.34 -10.50
N PHE A 601 24.76 1.09 -9.53
CA PHE A 601 24.98 1.39 -8.13
C PHE A 601 26.15 0.58 -7.53
N PRO A 602 26.13 -0.77 -7.50
CA PRO A 602 27.25 -1.54 -6.98
C PRO A 602 28.53 -1.35 -7.81
N ILE A 603 28.41 -1.10 -9.13
CA ILE A 603 29.58 -0.79 -9.98
C ILE A 603 30.27 0.50 -9.52
N HIS A 604 29.53 1.58 -9.27
CA HIS A 604 30.12 2.84 -8.81
C HIS A 604 30.70 2.69 -7.40
N ASP A 605 29.88 2.20 -6.46
CA ASP A 605 30.17 2.18 -5.04
C ASP A 605 31.31 1.23 -4.67
N LEU A 606 31.49 0.13 -5.40
CA LEU A 606 32.54 -0.87 -5.14
C LEU A 606 33.72 -0.74 -6.13
N GLY A 607 33.73 0.36 -6.90
CA GLY A 607 34.82 0.75 -7.78
C GLY A 607 35.00 -0.15 -9.00
N GLY A 608 33.92 -0.78 -9.47
CA GLY A 608 33.84 -1.63 -10.65
C GLY A 608 32.94 -2.86 -10.45
N PRO A 609 32.69 -3.63 -11.52
CA PRO A 609 31.88 -4.84 -11.45
C PRO A 609 32.58 -5.95 -10.65
N LEU A 610 31.79 -6.88 -10.10
CA LEU A 610 32.26 -7.96 -9.23
C LEU A 610 33.49 -8.71 -9.79
N TRP A 611 33.47 -9.11 -11.06
CA TRP A 611 34.54 -9.92 -11.67
C TRP A 611 35.87 -9.18 -11.85
N GLU A 612 35.86 -7.84 -11.83
CA GLU A 612 37.07 -7.00 -11.87
C GLU A 612 37.53 -6.59 -10.47
N ARG A 613 36.61 -6.55 -9.50
CA ARG A 613 36.81 -6.00 -8.15
C ARG A 613 36.52 -7.00 -7.04
N GLN A 614 36.66 -8.30 -7.30
CA GLN A 614 36.29 -9.38 -6.37
C GLN A 614 36.83 -9.15 -4.95
N SER A 615 38.07 -8.68 -4.79
CA SER A 615 38.68 -8.45 -3.48
C SER A 615 37.99 -7.34 -2.66
N THR A 616 37.39 -6.34 -3.30
CA THR A 616 36.60 -5.29 -2.62
C THR A 616 35.27 -5.85 -2.14
N TYR A 617 34.56 -6.59 -3.00
CA TYR A 617 33.28 -7.22 -2.64
C TYR A 617 33.50 -8.24 -1.51
N ASP A 618 34.50 -9.11 -1.62
CA ASP A 618 34.88 -10.09 -0.60
C ASP A 618 35.21 -9.46 0.74
N ARG A 619 35.93 -8.32 0.75
CA ARG A 619 36.33 -7.64 1.98
C ARG A 619 35.13 -7.18 2.79
N TRP A 620 34.08 -6.75 2.11
CA TRP A 620 32.89 -6.16 2.72
C TRP A 620 31.68 -7.11 2.68
N ASP A 621 31.91 -8.42 2.50
CA ASP A 621 30.82 -9.40 2.45
C ASP A 621 30.44 -9.93 3.85
N PRO A 622 29.22 -9.63 4.37
CA PRO A 622 28.78 -10.08 5.69
C PRO A 622 28.75 -11.61 5.83
N SER A 623 28.46 -12.33 4.75
CA SER A 623 28.36 -13.80 4.75
C SER A 623 29.69 -14.48 5.16
N ARG A 624 30.82 -13.80 4.99
CA ARG A 624 32.15 -14.29 5.39
C ARG A 624 32.38 -14.27 6.90
N PHE A 625 31.53 -13.59 7.66
CA PHE A 625 31.66 -13.41 9.12
C PHE A 625 30.59 -14.17 9.91
N THR A 626 29.82 -15.05 9.25
CA THR A 626 28.74 -15.85 9.83
C THR A 626 29.19 -16.79 10.96
N ALA A 627 30.47 -17.15 11.01
CA ALA A 627 31.05 -17.89 12.12
C ALA A 627 30.87 -17.17 13.48
N ASN A 628 30.88 -15.83 13.47
CA ASN A 628 30.82 -14.99 14.66
C ASN A 628 29.39 -14.63 15.10
N TRP A 629 28.38 -14.99 14.32
CA TRP A 629 27.00 -14.59 14.59
C TRP A 629 26.48 -15.24 15.88
N THR A 630 26.11 -14.41 16.87
CA THR A 630 25.65 -14.87 18.19
C THR A 630 24.46 -14.09 18.74
N THR A 631 24.17 -12.90 18.23
CA THR A 631 23.12 -12.03 18.78
C THR A 631 21.75 -12.41 18.22
N PRO A 632 20.67 -12.47 19.03
CA PRO A 632 19.34 -12.73 18.52
C PRO A 632 18.94 -11.77 17.39
N MET A 633 18.39 -12.29 16.28
CA MET A 633 18.05 -11.48 15.12
C MET A 633 16.68 -11.81 14.50
N LEU A 634 15.86 -10.78 14.31
CA LEU A 634 14.66 -10.82 13.45
C LEU A 634 15.09 -10.44 12.03
N VAL A 635 14.77 -11.31 11.08
CA VAL A 635 15.00 -11.09 9.65
C VAL A 635 13.65 -10.84 8.97
N ILE A 636 13.57 -9.80 8.16
CA ILE A 636 12.37 -9.42 7.41
C ILE A 636 12.76 -9.32 5.93
N HIS A 637 12.09 -10.07 5.05
CA HIS A 637 12.34 -10.01 3.60
C HIS A 637 11.11 -10.39 2.77
N ASN A 638 10.73 -9.58 1.78
CA ASN A 638 9.49 -9.76 1.01
C ASN A 638 9.71 -10.40 -0.38
N GLU A 639 8.67 -11.00 -0.97
CA GLU A 639 8.80 -11.74 -2.24
C GLU A 639 8.89 -10.85 -3.49
N LEU A 640 8.33 -9.64 -3.46
CA LEU A 640 8.42 -8.68 -4.58
C LEU A 640 9.59 -7.70 -4.42
N ASP A 641 10.54 -7.97 -3.53
CA ASP A 641 11.78 -7.21 -3.47
C ASP A 641 12.74 -7.68 -4.59
N TYR A 642 12.86 -6.88 -5.64
CA TYR A 642 13.82 -7.10 -6.73
C TYR A 642 15.05 -6.21 -6.63
N ARG A 643 15.08 -5.25 -5.69
CA ARG A 643 16.31 -4.54 -5.33
C ARG A 643 17.26 -5.50 -4.63
N LEU A 644 16.75 -6.26 -3.67
CA LEU A 644 17.44 -7.35 -2.98
C LEU A 644 16.55 -8.58 -2.95
N THR A 645 17.00 -9.67 -3.57
CA THR A 645 16.14 -10.86 -3.68
C THR A 645 15.88 -11.51 -2.32
N ILE A 646 14.71 -12.14 -2.16
CA ILE A 646 14.34 -12.89 -0.94
C ILE A 646 15.38 -13.93 -0.50
N ALA A 647 16.23 -14.40 -1.41
CA ALA A 647 17.33 -15.31 -1.09
C ALA A 647 18.31 -14.72 -0.06
N GLU A 648 18.49 -13.40 -0.01
CA GLU A 648 19.36 -12.71 0.95
C GLU A 648 18.84 -12.91 2.39
N GLY A 649 17.57 -12.58 2.63
CA GLY A 649 16.92 -12.75 3.93
C GLY A 649 16.83 -14.22 4.36
N LEU A 650 16.45 -15.12 3.45
CA LEU A 650 16.41 -16.56 3.73
C LEU A 650 17.80 -17.10 4.09
N SER A 651 18.86 -16.64 3.43
CA SER A 651 20.23 -17.07 3.71
C SER A 651 20.67 -16.62 5.11
N ALA A 652 20.44 -15.35 5.47
CA ALA A 652 20.73 -14.84 6.81
C ALA A 652 19.96 -15.62 7.89
N PHE A 653 18.67 -15.87 7.68
CA PHE A 653 17.83 -16.62 8.61
C PHE A 653 18.32 -18.07 8.78
N ASN A 654 18.64 -18.76 7.69
CA ASN A 654 19.13 -20.15 7.72
C ASN A 654 20.45 -20.26 8.49
N VAL A 655 21.38 -19.32 8.33
CA VAL A 655 22.63 -19.29 9.12
C VAL A 655 22.33 -19.21 10.63
N LEU A 656 21.42 -18.32 11.04
CA LEU A 656 21.05 -18.19 12.45
C LEU A 656 20.44 -19.48 13.00
N GLN A 657 19.51 -20.08 12.26
CA GLN A 657 18.84 -21.32 12.63
C GLN A 657 19.83 -22.49 12.77
N VAL A 658 20.72 -22.68 11.80
CA VAL A 658 21.74 -23.75 11.83
C VAL A 658 22.70 -23.58 13.00
N LYS A 659 23.01 -22.34 13.41
CA LYS A 659 23.85 -22.05 14.57
C LYS A 659 23.12 -22.12 15.91
N GLY A 660 21.80 -22.29 15.91
CA GLY A 660 20.98 -22.23 17.12
C GLY A 660 20.91 -20.82 17.75
N VAL A 661 21.14 -19.77 16.96
CA VAL A 661 20.97 -18.39 17.40
C VAL A 661 19.47 -18.05 17.37
N PRO A 662 18.87 -17.55 18.48
CA PRO A 662 17.46 -17.20 18.50
C PRO A 662 17.11 -16.23 17.37
N SER A 663 16.16 -16.63 16.52
CA SER A 663 15.83 -15.86 15.32
C SER A 663 14.40 -16.08 14.87
N ARG A 664 13.91 -15.14 14.06
CA ARG A 664 12.57 -15.17 13.46
C ARG A 664 12.65 -14.63 12.04
N PHE A 665 11.85 -15.17 11.14
CA PHE A 665 11.69 -14.66 9.77
C PHE A 665 10.27 -14.12 9.56
N LEU A 666 10.14 -12.93 8.97
CA LEU A 666 8.87 -12.34 8.55
C LEU A 666 8.95 -12.02 7.05
N SER A 667 7.96 -12.44 6.30
CA SER A 667 7.87 -12.17 4.86
C SER A 667 6.43 -11.87 4.47
N PHE A 668 6.27 -10.93 3.54
CA PHE A 668 5.00 -10.66 2.89
C PHE A 668 5.12 -10.98 1.39
N PRO A 669 4.28 -11.88 0.85
CA PRO A 669 4.38 -12.30 -0.56
C PRO A 669 3.92 -11.20 -1.53
N ASP A 670 3.24 -10.17 -1.02
CA ASP A 670 2.59 -9.12 -1.78
C ASP A 670 3.12 -7.72 -1.46
N GLU A 671 4.27 -7.64 -0.82
CA GLU A 671 5.03 -6.40 -0.55
C GLU A 671 6.37 -6.44 -1.29
N ASN A 672 6.93 -5.26 -1.54
CA ASN A 672 8.21 -5.09 -2.23
C ASN A 672 9.36 -4.84 -1.24
N HIS A 673 10.41 -4.12 -1.66
CA HIS A 673 11.50 -3.66 -0.80
C HIS A 673 11.04 -2.80 0.42
N TRP A 674 9.74 -2.50 0.51
CA TRP A 674 9.11 -1.90 1.66
C TRP A 674 7.80 -2.62 2.01
N VAL A 675 7.37 -2.49 3.26
CA VAL A 675 6.04 -2.93 3.72
C VAL A 675 5.09 -1.74 3.75
N LEU A 676 4.24 -1.61 2.72
CA LEU A 676 3.45 -0.40 2.45
C LEU A 676 1.96 -0.54 2.80
N LYS A 677 1.38 -1.74 2.68
CA LYS A 677 -0.06 -1.92 2.92
C LYS A 677 -0.34 -1.75 4.42
N PRO A 678 -1.33 -0.91 4.83
CA PRO A 678 -1.53 -0.59 6.24
C PRO A 678 -1.66 -1.79 7.18
N GLU A 679 -2.32 -2.87 6.75
CA GLU A 679 -2.47 -4.10 7.54
C GLU A 679 -1.15 -4.86 7.69
N ASN A 680 -0.40 -5.04 6.60
CA ASN A 680 0.93 -5.64 6.63
C ASN A 680 1.90 -4.78 7.45
N SER A 681 1.87 -3.45 7.27
CA SER A 681 2.67 -2.52 8.06
C SER A 681 2.34 -2.64 9.55
N LEU A 682 1.08 -2.87 9.93
CA LEU A 682 0.71 -3.08 11.34
C LEU A 682 1.33 -4.37 11.90
N VAL A 683 1.29 -5.46 11.15
CA VAL A 683 1.95 -6.74 11.51
C VAL A 683 3.45 -6.54 11.63
N TRP A 684 4.06 -5.83 10.68
CA TRP A 684 5.48 -5.50 10.70
C TRP A 684 5.86 -4.75 11.98
N HIS A 685 5.18 -3.63 12.28
CA HIS A 685 5.46 -2.83 13.48
C HIS A 685 5.29 -3.66 14.76
N LYS A 686 4.20 -4.43 14.89
CA LYS A 686 3.97 -5.27 16.07
C LYS A 686 5.06 -6.33 16.23
N THR A 687 5.48 -6.98 15.14
CA THR A 687 6.51 -8.01 15.17
C THR A 687 7.86 -7.42 15.58
N VAL A 688 8.25 -6.29 14.99
CA VAL A 688 9.48 -5.58 15.32
C VAL A 688 9.48 -5.14 16.79
N LEU A 689 8.44 -4.44 17.24
CA LEU A 689 8.36 -3.91 18.61
C LEU A 689 8.33 -5.04 19.64
N ASN A 690 7.57 -6.12 19.41
CA ASN A 690 7.54 -7.26 20.31
C ASN A 690 8.91 -7.96 20.42
N TRP A 691 9.63 -8.10 19.30
CA TRP A 691 10.96 -8.70 19.27
C TRP A 691 11.95 -7.89 20.11
N ILE A 692 12.07 -6.59 19.85
CA ILE A 692 13.02 -5.75 20.58
C ILE A 692 12.65 -5.60 22.06
N ASN A 693 11.36 -5.47 22.39
CA ASN A 693 10.91 -5.33 23.78
C ASN A 693 11.25 -6.56 24.62
N HIS A 694 11.05 -7.76 24.06
CA HIS A 694 11.40 -9.01 24.73
C HIS A 694 12.87 -9.04 25.14
N TYR A 695 13.79 -8.76 24.21
CA TYR A 695 15.23 -8.83 24.48
C TYR A 695 15.78 -7.63 25.27
N ALA A 696 15.16 -6.45 25.15
CA ALA A 696 15.49 -5.28 25.95
C ALA A 696 14.90 -5.35 27.38
N GLY A 697 14.09 -6.36 27.69
CA GLY A 697 13.46 -6.52 29.01
C GLY A 697 12.40 -5.45 29.31
N LEU A 698 11.70 -4.97 28.28
CA LEU A 698 10.51 -4.14 28.42
C LEU A 698 9.26 -5.03 28.38
N ASP A 699 8.18 -4.61 29.06
CA ASP A 699 6.91 -5.32 29.04
C ASP A 699 6.40 -5.45 27.60
N SER A 700 6.57 -6.63 27.01
CA SER A 700 5.78 -7.03 25.86
C SER A 700 4.33 -7.11 26.35
N GLY A 701 3.45 -6.22 25.89
CA GLY A 701 2.01 -6.41 26.07
C GLY A 701 1.60 -7.84 25.69
N PRO A 702 0.42 -8.33 26.14
CA PRO A 702 0.08 -9.76 26.08
C PRO A 702 0.43 -10.32 24.70
N THR A 703 1.44 -11.19 24.69
CA THR A 703 1.89 -11.95 23.53
C THR A 703 0.74 -12.84 23.11
N ARG A 704 -0.14 -12.32 22.25
CA ARG A 704 -0.77 -13.18 21.27
C ARG A 704 0.32 -13.47 20.27
N ASP A 705 1.06 -14.54 20.54
CA ASP A 705 1.86 -15.17 19.53
C ASP A 705 0.95 -15.33 18.30
N VAL A 706 1.24 -14.57 17.26
CA VAL A 706 0.80 -14.92 15.91
C VAL A 706 1.69 -16.09 15.53
N VAL A 707 1.44 -17.24 16.15
CA VAL A 707 1.94 -18.53 15.68
C VAL A 707 1.13 -18.82 14.43
N VAL A 708 1.76 -18.63 13.27
CA VAL A 708 1.43 -19.44 12.10
C VAL A 708 1.85 -20.85 12.50
N GLN A 709 0.88 -21.70 12.86
CA GLN A 709 1.17 -23.08 13.24
C GLN A 709 1.72 -23.82 12.02
N ALA A 710 3.02 -24.09 12.03
CA ALA A 710 3.54 -25.28 11.39
C ALA A 710 3.16 -26.45 12.30
N GLU A 711 2.10 -27.20 11.94
CA GLU A 711 1.73 -28.39 12.68
C GLU A 711 2.70 -29.52 12.36
N ASP A 712 3.34 -30.02 13.42
CA ASP A 712 4.08 -31.27 13.45
C ASP A 712 3.19 -32.44 12.97
N ILE A 713 3.68 -33.08 11.92
CA ILE A 713 3.22 -34.39 11.48
C ILE A 713 3.77 -35.41 12.49
N GLU A 714 2.96 -35.88 13.44
CA GLU A 714 2.87 -37.32 13.78
C GLU A 714 1.92 -37.64 14.95
N THR A 715 1.06 -38.64 14.69
CA THR A 715 0.38 -39.58 15.61
C THR A 715 -0.80 -39.11 16.48
N GLY A 716 -1.94 -39.82 16.34
CA GLY A 716 -2.89 -39.99 17.45
C GLY A 716 -4.38 -39.89 17.13
N TYR A 717 -4.92 -40.71 16.23
CA TYR A 717 -6.36 -40.98 16.21
C TYR A 717 -6.78 -41.81 17.43
N SER A 718 -7.98 -41.51 17.94
CA SER A 718 -8.90 -42.38 18.71
C SER A 718 -9.03 -42.14 20.21
N SER A 719 -10.27 -41.88 20.64
CA SER A 719 -10.99 -42.60 21.73
C SER A 719 -11.67 -41.80 22.84
N ALA A 720 -11.99 -40.53 22.66
CA ALA A 720 -12.95 -39.86 23.54
C ALA A 720 -13.81 -38.91 22.73
N LEU A 721 -15.10 -39.23 22.54
CA LEU A 721 -16.23 -38.30 22.32
C LEU A 721 -17.52 -39.03 21.88
N ARG A 722 -17.82 -40.22 22.44
CA ARG A 722 -19.11 -40.90 22.21
C ARG A 722 -20.18 -40.69 23.30
N ASP A 723 -19.86 -40.11 24.46
CA ASP A 723 -20.77 -40.17 25.62
C ASP A 723 -21.36 -38.84 26.14
N ILE A 724 -21.26 -37.73 25.42
CA ILE A 724 -21.86 -36.45 25.86
C ILE A 724 -22.84 -35.92 24.79
N ARG A 725 -23.88 -36.70 24.45
CA ARG A 725 -24.91 -36.25 23.51
C ARG A 725 -26.36 -36.64 23.87
N MET A 726 -26.67 -36.95 25.13
CA MET A 726 -28.04 -37.35 25.49
C MET A 726 -28.65 -36.76 26.77
N GLN A 727 -28.07 -35.71 27.38
CA GLN A 727 -28.66 -35.10 28.59
C GLN A 727 -28.99 -33.60 28.52
N THR A 728 -28.53 -32.86 27.50
CA THR A 728 -28.69 -31.39 27.50
C THR A 728 -29.93 -30.89 26.72
N LEU A 729 -30.58 -31.72 25.91
CA LEU A 729 -31.66 -31.29 25.00
C LEU A 729 -33.10 -31.45 25.54
N GLN A 730 -33.29 -32.06 26.71
CA GLN A 730 -34.64 -32.22 27.31
C GLN A 730 -34.98 -31.19 28.40
N ALA A 731 -34.04 -30.36 28.83
CA ALA A 731 -34.27 -29.38 29.89
C ALA A 731 -34.84 -28.03 29.41
N PHE A 732 -34.75 -27.71 28.11
CA PHE A 732 -35.10 -26.37 27.60
C PHE A 732 -36.55 -26.25 27.08
N GLY A 733 -37.25 -27.37 26.89
CA GLY A 733 -38.56 -27.43 26.22
C GLY A 733 -39.79 -27.30 27.14
N LYS A 734 -39.65 -26.92 28.42
CA LYS A 734 -40.76 -27.00 29.39
C LYS A 734 -41.22 -25.71 30.07
N ASN A 735 -40.66 -24.54 29.76
CA ASN A 735 -41.04 -23.28 30.45
C ASN A 735 -41.64 -22.17 29.57
N ILE A 736 -42.05 -22.44 28.32
CA ILE A 736 -42.62 -21.41 27.41
C ILE A 736 -44.10 -21.69 27.11
N SER A 737 -44.89 -22.03 28.13
CA SER A 737 -46.33 -22.17 27.97
C SER A 737 -47.12 -21.68 29.19
N SER A 738 -46.93 -20.42 29.57
CA SER A 738 -47.89 -19.70 30.43
C SER A 738 -47.59 -18.21 30.50
N ALA A 739 -48.03 -17.43 29.51
CA ALA A 739 -48.36 -15.99 29.67
C ALA A 739 -48.99 -15.45 28.38
N TYR A 740 -50.28 -15.74 28.18
CA TYR A 740 -51.13 -15.00 27.25
C TYR A 740 -52.32 -14.45 28.04
N SER A 741 -52.31 -13.17 28.37
CA SER A 741 -53.54 -12.37 28.46
C SER A 741 -53.25 -10.86 28.45
N SER A 742 -53.78 -10.21 27.41
CA SER A 742 -54.42 -8.89 27.40
C SER A 742 -53.72 -7.69 28.07
N THR A 743 -53.19 -6.78 27.24
CA THR A 743 -53.64 -5.38 27.26
C THR A 743 -53.39 -4.73 25.89
N VAL A 744 -54.47 -4.44 25.16
CA VAL A 744 -54.45 -3.60 23.96
C VAL A 744 -54.53 -2.15 24.45
N THR A 745 -53.43 -1.41 24.31
CA THR A 745 -53.29 0.04 24.60
C THR A 745 -52.55 0.67 23.40
N PRO A 746 -52.87 1.90 22.96
CA PRO A 746 -53.14 2.19 21.56
C PRO A 746 -51.88 2.40 20.71
N PHE A 747 -51.88 1.82 19.50
CA PHE A 747 -50.88 1.99 18.44
C PHE A 747 -50.49 3.46 18.19
N ALA A 748 -51.44 4.40 18.38
CA ALA A 748 -51.25 5.83 18.14
C ALA A 748 -50.16 6.49 19.00
N GLN A 749 -50.02 6.11 20.28
CA GLN A 749 -49.05 6.74 21.19
C GLN A 749 -47.60 6.35 20.85
N ARG A 750 -47.37 5.08 20.46
CA ARG A 750 -46.05 4.57 20.06
C ARG A 750 -45.57 5.21 18.76
N SER A 751 -46.45 5.30 17.76
CA SER A 751 -46.11 5.90 16.47
C SER A 751 -45.79 7.40 16.58
N GLN A 752 -46.46 8.13 17.48
CA GLN A 752 -46.17 9.56 17.70
C GLN A 752 -44.80 9.79 18.36
N GLN A 753 -44.41 8.95 19.32
CA GLN A 753 -43.10 9.05 19.97
C GLN A 753 -41.95 8.64 19.03
N TYR A 754 -42.12 7.56 18.26
CA TYR A 754 -41.15 7.14 17.24
C TYR A 754 -40.92 8.22 16.15
N LEU A 755 -41.99 8.89 15.71
CA LEU A 755 -41.89 10.02 14.77
C LEU A 755 -41.19 11.22 15.42
N LYS A 756 -41.47 11.54 16.69
CA LYS A 756 -40.76 12.63 17.41
C LYS A 756 -39.26 12.35 17.58
N GLU A 757 -38.87 11.11 17.89
CA GLU A 757 -37.46 10.69 17.97
C GLU A 757 -36.77 10.77 16.59
N SER A 758 -37.43 10.34 15.52
CA SER A 758 -36.87 10.33 14.15
C SER A 758 -36.68 11.72 13.53
N PHE A 759 -37.46 12.71 13.97
CA PHE A 759 -37.35 14.12 13.54
C PHE A 759 -36.57 14.99 14.55
N GLY A 760 -35.90 14.39 15.55
CA GLY A 760 -35.00 15.09 16.48
C GLY A 760 -35.68 16.02 17.49
N LYS A 761 -36.96 15.79 17.85
CA LYS A 761 -37.76 16.64 18.76
C LYS A 761 -38.13 15.95 20.10
N ALA A 762 -37.38 14.93 20.52
CA ALA A 762 -37.60 14.24 21.79
C ALA A 762 -36.49 14.62 22.79
N ASP A 763 -36.86 15.25 23.91
CA ASP A 763 -35.90 15.83 24.87
C ASP A 763 -35.34 14.81 25.89
N GLU A 764 -35.99 13.65 26.11
CA GLU A 764 -35.49 12.59 27.00
C GLU A 764 -35.75 11.19 26.40
N LYS A 765 -34.70 10.38 26.27
CA LYS A 765 -34.72 9.01 25.74
C LYS A 765 -34.23 8.05 26.82
N THR A 766 -35.01 7.04 27.20
CA THR A 766 -34.53 6.03 28.15
C THR A 766 -33.28 5.35 27.61
N GLN A 767 -32.19 5.38 28.38
CA GLN A 767 -30.91 4.82 27.98
C GLN A 767 -30.89 3.31 28.14
N LEU A 768 -30.32 2.61 27.17
CA LEU A 768 -30.09 1.17 27.25
C LEU A 768 -28.82 0.88 28.08
N PRO A 769 -28.79 -0.21 28.88
CA PRO A 769 -27.57 -0.61 29.57
C PRO A 769 -26.40 -0.82 28.61
N VAL A 770 -25.20 -0.42 29.04
CA VAL A 770 -23.97 -0.51 28.23
C VAL A 770 -23.75 -1.95 27.74
N GLU A 771 -23.90 -2.94 28.62
CA GLU A 771 -23.78 -4.36 28.29
C GLU A 771 -24.75 -4.81 27.19
N TYR A 772 -25.99 -4.30 27.19
CA TYR A 772 -26.97 -4.60 26.13
C TYR A 772 -26.49 -4.04 24.79
N THR A 773 -26.04 -2.79 24.75
CA THR A 773 -25.57 -2.15 23.51
C THR A 773 -24.28 -2.78 22.97
N GLU A 774 -23.41 -3.29 23.84
CA GLU A 774 -22.22 -4.05 23.43
C GLU A 774 -22.58 -5.41 22.83
N LEU A 775 -23.54 -6.12 23.43
CA LEU A 775 -24.06 -7.38 22.88
C LEU A 775 -24.72 -7.18 21.51
N GLU A 776 -25.49 -6.10 21.33
CA GLU A 776 -26.08 -5.76 20.03
C GLU A 776 -25.01 -5.57 18.95
N LYS A 777 -23.97 -4.79 19.24
CA LYS A 777 -22.84 -4.57 18.31
C LYS A 777 -22.15 -5.88 17.94
N ARG A 778 -21.93 -6.76 18.92
CA ARG A 778 -21.29 -8.07 18.69
C ARG A 778 -22.17 -9.00 17.87
N VAL A 779 -23.48 -9.05 18.11
CA VAL A 779 -24.42 -9.84 17.30
C VAL A 779 -24.54 -9.31 15.87
N ASP A 780 -24.55 -7.99 15.68
CA ASP A 780 -24.57 -7.36 14.34
C ASP A 780 -23.27 -7.61 13.56
N ALA A 781 -22.13 -7.57 14.25
CA ALA A 781 -20.85 -7.99 13.67
C ALA A 781 -20.88 -9.48 13.28
N LEU A 782 -21.36 -10.37 14.15
CA LEU A 782 -21.48 -11.80 13.87
C LEU A 782 -22.39 -12.07 12.68
N LYS A 783 -23.50 -11.35 12.55
CA LYS A 783 -24.40 -11.40 11.39
C LYS A 783 -23.67 -11.01 10.10
N THR A 784 -22.90 -9.93 10.13
CA THR A 784 -22.11 -9.46 8.99
C THR A 784 -21.07 -10.50 8.57
N VAL A 785 -20.38 -11.12 9.54
CA VAL A 785 -19.44 -12.23 9.28
C VAL A 785 -20.14 -13.40 8.59
N HIS A 786 -21.30 -13.82 9.11
CA HIS A 786 -22.07 -14.91 8.51
C HIS A 786 -22.51 -14.57 7.07
N GLN A 787 -22.98 -13.35 6.82
CA GLN A 787 -23.41 -12.90 5.50
C GLN A 787 -22.26 -12.84 4.49
N LYS A 788 -21.13 -12.23 4.86
CA LYS A 788 -19.94 -12.13 3.99
C LYS A 788 -19.39 -13.51 3.62
N LEU A 789 -19.29 -14.42 4.59
CA LEU A 789 -18.79 -15.76 4.31
C LEU A 789 -19.76 -16.54 3.44
N LEU A 790 -21.08 -16.42 3.68
CA LEU A 790 -22.10 -17.07 2.86
C LEU A 790 -22.15 -16.52 1.43
N GLU A 791 -21.88 -15.22 1.22
CA GLU A 791 -21.90 -14.58 -0.09
C GLU A 791 -20.95 -15.26 -1.08
N VAL A 792 -19.76 -15.66 -0.63
CA VAL A 792 -18.75 -16.34 -1.45
C VAL A 792 -19.01 -17.84 -1.46
N THR A 793 -19.19 -18.45 -0.29
CA THR A 793 -19.29 -19.91 -0.16
C THR A 793 -20.59 -20.49 -0.73
N LYS A 794 -21.67 -19.71 -0.88
CA LYS A 794 -22.88 -20.18 -1.59
C LYS A 794 -22.59 -20.63 -3.02
N GLN A 795 -21.46 -20.21 -3.59
CA GLN A 795 -21.02 -20.61 -4.92
C GLN A 795 -20.74 -22.12 -5.00
N TYR A 796 -20.43 -22.80 -3.90
CA TYR A 796 -20.35 -24.28 -3.85
C TYR A 796 -21.68 -24.98 -4.15
N ASN A 797 -22.82 -24.27 -4.19
CA ASN A 797 -24.08 -24.80 -4.72
C ASN A 797 -24.13 -24.83 -6.26
N ASN A 798 -23.22 -24.14 -6.93
CA ASN A 798 -23.16 -24.05 -8.38
C ASN A 798 -22.01 -24.91 -8.90
N GLU A 799 -22.31 -26.12 -9.35
CA GLU A 799 -21.34 -27.07 -9.93
C GLU A 799 -20.37 -26.43 -10.94
N GLY A 800 -20.82 -25.44 -11.72
CA GLY A 800 -20.01 -24.78 -12.75
C GLY A 800 -19.14 -23.62 -12.30
N TYR A 801 -18.88 -23.44 -11.00
CA TYR A 801 -18.19 -22.23 -10.52
C TYR A 801 -16.72 -22.12 -10.95
N ASP A 802 -16.07 -23.24 -11.22
CA ASP A 802 -14.72 -23.37 -11.75
C ASP A 802 -14.72 -23.57 -13.28
N TYR A 803 -15.91 -23.61 -13.90
CA TYR A 803 -16.08 -23.91 -15.31
C TYR A 803 -16.00 -22.63 -16.16
N PRO A 804 -15.02 -22.50 -17.08
CA PRO A 804 -14.84 -21.28 -17.85
C PRO A 804 -16.06 -20.97 -18.75
N PRO A 805 -16.65 -19.77 -18.69
CA PRO A 805 -17.86 -19.42 -19.46
C PRO A 805 -17.60 -19.32 -20.97
N ASN A 806 -16.34 -19.21 -21.38
CA ASN A 806 -15.89 -19.13 -22.78
C ASN A 806 -15.55 -20.50 -23.39
N LEU A 807 -15.67 -21.60 -22.65
CA LEU A 807 -15.39 -22.93 -23.17
C LEU A 807 -16.50 -23.38 -24.13
N ARG A 808 -16.23 -23.36 -25.43
CA ARG A 808 -17.11 -23.93 -26.48
C ARG A 808 -16.75 -25.40 -26.69
N GLU A 809 -17.45 -26.30 -26.01
CA GLU A 809 -17.31 -27.74 -26.26
C GLU A 809 -17.97 -28.11 -27.59
N SER A 810 -17.32 -28.97 -28.39
CA SER A 810 -17.89 -29.43 -29.65
C SER A 810 -19.01 -30.45 -29.38
N PHE A 811 -19.95 -30.61 -30.31
CA PHE A 811 -21.00 -31.64 -30.22
C PHE A 811 -20.43 -33.08 -30.16
N GLN A 812 -19.16 -33.29 -30.55
CA GLN A 812 -18.46 -34.57 -30.41
C GLN A 812 -17.96 -34.81 -28.96
N ASP A 813 -17.63 -33.76 -28.21
CA ASP A 813 -17.13 -33.83 -26.83
C ASP A 813 -18.25 -34.14 -25.81
N LEU A 814 -19.48 -33.73 -26.11
CA LEU A 814 -20.66 -33.87 -25.25
C LEU A 814 -21.25 -35.30 -25.21
N GLY A 815 -20.81 -36.19 -26.09
CA GLY A 815 -21.43 -37.51 -26.29
C GLY A 815 -20.81 -38.68 -25.53
N ARG A 816 -19.68 -38.54 -24.82
CA ARG A 816 -18.98 -39.72 -24.26
C ARG A 816 -18.55 -39.48 -22.82
N SER A 817 -19.16 -40.17 -21.86
CA SER A 817 -18.73 -40.13 -20.45
C SER A 817 -17.50 -41.04 -20.25
N ILE A 818 -16.51 -40.55 -19.51
CA ILE A 818 -15.27 -41.28 -19.19
C ILE A 818 -15.53 -42.26 -18.04
N GLN A 819 -16.37 -41.86 -17.08
CA GLN A 819 -16.95 -42.70 -16.02
C GLN A 819 -17.50 -44.06 -16.51
N ASP A 820 -18.24 -44.09 -17.62
CA ASP A 820 -18.83 -45.32 -18.16
C ASP A 820 -17.74 -46.24 -18.74
N LYS A 821 -16.72 -45.69 -19.42
CA LYS A 821 -15.56 -46.46 -19.92
C LYS A 821 -14.74 -47.06 -18.78
N VAL A 822 -14.52 -46.33 -17.69
CA VAL A 822 -13.78 -46.86 -16.51
C VAL A 822 -14.54 -47.97 -15.81
N THR A 823 -15.86 -47.82 -15.65
CA THR A 823 -16.71 -48.84 -15.04
C THR A 823 -16.85 -50.09 -15.92
N LEU A 824 -16.86 -49.91 -17.25
CA LEU A 824 -16.84 -51.00 -18.20
C LEU A 824 -15.46 -51.69 -18.18
N LEU A 825 -14.36 -50.96 -18.38
CA LEU A 825 -12.99 -51.50 -18.44
C LEU A 825 -12.54 -52.18 -17.15
N SER A 826 -12.99 -51.71 -15.98
CA SER A 826 -12.70 -52.36 -14.69
C SER A 826 -13.44 -53.69 -14.47
N LYS A 827 -14.42 -54.02 -15.31
CA LYS A 827 -15.18 -55.29 -15.30
C LYS A 827 -14.82 -56.23 -16.45
N VAL A 828 -13.94 -55.79 -17.37
CA VAL A 828 -13.55 -56.55 -18.55
C VAL A 828 -12.47 -57.57 -18.20
N SER A 829 -12.64 -58.82 -18.66
CA SER A 829 -11.66 -59.90 -18.45
C SER A 829 -10.95 -60.35 -19.74
N SER A 830 -11.28 -59.75 -20.89
CA SER A 830 -10.70 -60.10 -22.20
C SER A 830 -10.58 -58.90 -23.15
N ALA A 831 -9.62 -58.95 -24.08
CA ALA A 831 -9.37 -57.89 -25.07
C ALA A 831 -10.57 -57.62 -26.01
N ALA A 832 -11.43 -58.62 -26.25
CA ALA A 832 -12.63 -58.48 -27.07
C ALA A 832 -13.74 -57.69 -26.35
N GLU A 833 -13.88 -57.88 -25.04
CA GLU A 833 -14.81 -57.11 -24.20
C GLU A 833 -14.35 -55.65 -24.03
N ALA A 834 -13.04 -55.38 -24.04
CA ALA A 834 -12.47 -54.04 -24.00
C ALA A 834 -12.80 -53.24 -25.28
N GLY A 835 -12.78 -53.92 -26.43
CA GLY A 835 -13.18 -53.32 -27.71
C GLY A 835 -14.65 -52.90 -27.76
N ALA A 836 -15.55 -53.71 -27.18
CA ALA A 836 -16.99 -53.41 -27.13
C ALA A 836 -17.31 -52.24 -26.18
N ALA A 837 -16.60 -52.13 -25.06
CA ALA A 837 -16.71 -51.01 -24.12
C ALA A 837 -16.32 -49.66 -24.73
N LEU A 838 -15.40 -49.65 -25.71
CA LEU A 838 -14.96 -48.45 -26.41
C LEU A 838 -15.98 -47.90 -27.41
N THR A 839 -16.94 -48.71 -27.85
CA THR A 839 -17.94 -48.39 -28.89
C THR A 839 -19.37 -48.20 -28.39
N ALA A 840 -19.59 -48.23 -27.07
CA ALA A 840 -20.93 -48.07 -26.49
C ALA A 840 -21.53 -46.67 -26.76
N PRO A 841 -22.86 -46.55 -26.97
CA PRO A 841 -23.51 -45.27 -27.28
C PRO A 841 -23.48 -44.27 -26.10
N PRO A 842 -23.62 -42.96 -26.38
CA PRO A 842 -23.66 -41.90 -25.36
C PRO A 842 -24.65 -42.16 -24.23
N SER A 843 -24.18 -41.98 -22.99
CA SER A 843 -25.03 -41.95 -21.80
C SER A 843 -25.97 -40.75 -21.82
N SER A 844 -27.23 -40.95 -21.41
CA SER A 844 -28.26 -39.90 -21.34
C SER A 844 -28.18 -39.01 -20.10
N LYS A 845 -27.13 -39.15 -19.26
CA LYS A 845 -26.95 -38.33 -18.06
C LYS A 845 -26.24 -37.01 -18.38
N PRO A 846 -26.65 -35.87 -17.77
CA PRO A 846 -25.91 -34.61 -17.89
C PRO A 846 -24.46 -34.81 -17.42
N GLN A 847 -23.49 -34.36 -18.22
CA GLN A 847 -22.09 -34.46 -17.87
C GLN A 847 -21.72 -33.43 -16.78
N PRO A 848 -20.88 -33.79 -15.81
CA PRO A 848 -20.37 -32.85 -14.83
C PRO A 848 -19.66 -31.65 -15.46
N LYS A 849 -19.97 -30.48 -14.93
CA LYS A 849 -19.43 -29.18 -15.33
C LYS A 849 -18.37 -28.70 -14.36
N THR A 850 -17.31 -29.48 -14.18
CA THR A 850 -16.10 -29.02 -13.49
C THR A 850 -14.97 -28.84 -14.50
N PHE A 851 -13.97 -28.03 -14.18
CA PHE A 851 -12.88 -27.78 -15.12
C PHE A 851 -12.08 -29.05 -15.44
N ASN A 852 -11.80 -29.87 -14.41
CA ASN A 852 -11.09 -31.14 -14.58
C ASN A 852 -11.85 -32.13 -15.45
N HIS A 853 -13.18 -32.20 -15.36
CA HIS A 853 -13.99 -33.02 -16.28
C HIS A 853 -13.90 -32.50 -17.74
N ALA A 854 -13.79 -31.19 -17.96
CA ALA A 854 -13.57 -30.65 -19.30
C ALA A 854 -12.18 -31.02 -19.86
N ILE A 855 -11.13 -30.95 -19.02
CA ILE A 855 -9.78 -31.40 -19.39
C ILE A 855 -9.80 -32.89 -19.73
N ALA A 856 -10.51 -33.70 -18.92
CA ALA A 856 -10.63 -35.12 -19.15
C ALA A 856 -11.25 -35.44 -20.51
N ARG A 857 -12.37 -34.77 -20.85
CA ARG A 857 -13.03 -34.91 -22.15
C ARG A 857 -12.11 -34.50 -23.32
N ALA A 858 -11.49 -33.32 -23.23
CA ALA A 858 -10.60 -32.81 -24.27
C ALA A 858 -9.38 -33.72 -24.50
N SER A 859 -8.77 -34.22 -23.43
CA SER A 859 -7.63 -35.14 -23.48
C SER A 859 -8.01 -36.48 -24.10
N LEU A 860 -9.18 -37.02 -23.74
CA LEU A 860 -9.68 -38.27 -24.32
C LEU A 860 -10.03 -38.12 -25.81
N ALA A 861 -10.67 -37.03 -26.20
CA ALA A 861 -10.98 -36.74 -27.61
C ALA A 861 -9.68 -36.63 -28.44
N SER A 862 -8.68 -35.94 -27.90
CA SER A 862 -7.37 -35.78 -28.54
C SER A 862 -6.62 -37.12 -28.68
N SER A 863 -6.67 -37.98 -27.66
CA SER A 863 -6.11 -39.34 -27.72
C SER A 863 -6.75 -40.17 -28.84
N GLN A 864 -8.07 -40.09 -28.99
CA GLN A 864 -8.79 -40.82 -30.05
C GLN A 864 -8.43 -40.32 -31.44
N LEU A 865 -8.33 -39.00 -31.63
CA LEU A 865 -7.92 -38.41 -32.91
C LEU A 865 -6.53 -38.90 -33.33
N LEU A 866 -5.58 -38.97 -32.39
CA LEU A 866 -4.23 -39.50 -32.67
C LEU A 866 -4.29 -40.98 -33.05
N LYS A 867 -5.04 -41.80 -32.30
CA LYS A 867 -5.21 -43.24 -32.59
C LYS A 867 -5.85 -43.52 -33.95
N GLU A 868 -6.80 -42.68 -34.39
CA GLU A 868 -7.45 -42.81 -35.70
C GLU A 868 -6.54 -42.38 -36.87
N SER A 869 -5.53 -41.55 -36.60
CA SER A 869 -4.65 -40.98 -37.62
C SER A 869 -3.45 -41.86 -38.02
N GLU A 870 -3.18 -42.95 -37.30
CA GLU A 870 -2.00 -43.80 -37.48
C GLU A 870 -2.27 -45.04 -38.39
N PRO A 871 -1.75 -45.09 -39.63
CA PRO A 871 -1.91 -46.22 -40.52
C PRO A 871 -0.91 -47.32 -40.14
N ASN A 872 -1.29 -48.19 -39.19
CA ASN A 872 -0.75 -49.56 -38.92
C ASN A 872 -0.93 -50.00 -37.45
N ASN A 873 -1.78 -49.35 -36.66
CA ASN A 873 -2.06 -49.77 -35.28
C ASN A 873 -0.81 -49.74 -34.36
N LYS A 874 0.18 -48.88 -34.64
CA LYS A 874 1.30 -48.63 -33.73
C LYS A 874 0.83 -47.75 -32.57
N GLU A 875 1.25 -48.07 -31.35
CA GLU A 875 0.91 -47.28 -30.16
C GLU A 875 1.62 -45.92 -30.22
N ASP A 876 0.84 -44.83 -30.26
CA ASP A 876 1.33 -43.47 -30.12
C ASP A 876 1.49 -43.15 -28.60
N PRO A 877 2.70 -42.81 -28.12
CA PRO A 877 2.91 -42.57 -26.69
C PRO A 877 2.21 -41.31 -26.18
N LEU A 878 2.02 -40.28 -27.01
CA LEU A 878 1.23 -39.09 -26.66
C LEU A 878 -0.26 -39.44 -26.54
N ALA A 879 -0.80 -40.26 -27.43
CA ALA A 879 -2.17 -40.74 -27.31
C ALA A 879 -2.38 -41.53 -26.01
N THR A 880 -1.39 -42.33 -25.61
CA THR A 880 -1.41 -43.10 -24.35
C THR A 880 -1.29 -42.19 -23.12
N ALA A 881 -0.41 -41.19 -23.17
CA ALA A 881 -0.26 -40.18 -22.12
C ALA A 881 -1.57 -39.38 -21.91
N LEU A 882 -2.18 -38.92 -23.00
CA LEU A 882 -3.45 -38.18 -22.98
C LEU A 882 -4.62 -39.01 -22.43
N GLU A 883 -4.67 -40.31 -22.73
CA GLU A 883 -5.68 -41.21 -22.17
C GLU A 883 -5.51 -41.39 -20.65
N LYS A 884 -4.28 -41.59 -20.17
CA LYS A 884 -3.99 -41.69 -18.72
C LYS A 884 -4.26 -40.37 -18.00
N TYR A 885 -3.91 -39.25 -18.62
CA TYR A 885 -4.19 -37.92 -18.10
C TYR A 885 -5.70 -37.66 -18.00
N ALA A 886 -6.46 -38.04 -19.03
CA ALA A 886 -7.92 -37.94 -19.01
C ALA A 886 -8.53 -38.69 -17.82
N LEU A 887 -8.06 -39.90 -17.54
CA LEU A 887 -8.54 -40.71 -16.42
C LEU A 887 -8.19 -40.13 -15.05
N ALA A 888 -7.03 -39.50 -14.91
CA ALA A 888 -6.64 -38.82 -13.68
C ALA A 888 -7.52 -37.59 -13.44
N GLU A 889 -7.70 -36.76 -14.46
CA GLU A 889 -8.51 -35.53 -14.37
C GLU A 889 -9.99 -35.82 -14.12
N GLU A 890 -10.55 -36.90 -14.67
CA GLU A 890 -11.91 -37.36 -14.30
C GLU A 890 -12.01 -37.64 -12.79
N LYS A 891 -11.03 -38.35 -12.21
CA LYS A 891 -11.01 -38.66 -10.76
C LYS A 891 -10.83 -37.41 -9.91
N VAL A 892 -10.04 -36.44 -10.35
CA VAL A 892 -9.89 -35.15 -9.65
C VAL A 892 -11.21 -34.37 -9.73
N GLY A 893 -11.88 -34.39 -10.88
CA GLY A 893 -13.21 -33.81 -11.04
C GLY A 893 -14.25 -34.42 -10.09
N GLU A 894 -14.27 -35.74 -9.93
CA GLU A 894 -15.15 -36.43 -8.98
C GLU A 894 -14.83 -36.07 -7.51
N ALA A 895 -13.54 -35.98 -7.16
CA ALA A 895 -13.13 -35.53 -5.83
C ALA A 895 -13.60 -34.10 -5.54
N ARG A 896 -13.59 -33.21 -6.54
CA ARG A 896 -14.17 -31.86 -6.44
C ARG A 896 -15.67 -31.95 -6.15
N LEU A 897 -16.44 -32.72 -6.93
CA LEU A 897 -17.87 -32.87 -6.69
C LEU A 897 -18.19 -33.38 -5.27
N ALA A 898 -17.38 -34.31 -4.77
CA ALA A 898 -17.50 -34.80 -3.39
C ALA A 898 -17.25 -33.69 -2.35
N GLN A 899 -16.24 -32.83 -2.56
CA GLN A 899 -16.01 -31.64 -1.72
C GLN A 899 -17.25 -30.74 -1.69
N ASP A 900 -17.78 -30.39 -2.86
CA ASP A 900 -18.93 -29.49 -2.96
C ASP A 900 -20.13 -30.05 -2.19
N GLN A 901 -20.39 -31.36 -2.34
CA GLN A 901 -21.46 -32.04 -1.61
C GLN A 901 -21.25 -31.99 -0.09
N GLN A 902 -20.02 -32.20 0.38
CA GLN A 902 -19.71 -32.10 1.81
C GLN A 902 -19.88 -30.67 2.34
N ILE A 903 -19.40 -29.67 1.59
CA ILE A 903 -19.53 -28.26 1.95
C ILE A 903 -21.01 -27.85 2.00
N GLN A 904 -21.81 -28.27 1.02
CA GLN A 904 -23.25 -28.01 1.00
C GLN A 904 -23.94 -28.62 2.23
N ALA A 905 -23.66 -29.88 2.52
CA ALA A 905 -24.36 -30.63 3.58
C ALA A 905 -23.93 -30.23 4.99
N ARG A 906 -22.64 -29.95 5.22
CA ARG A 906 -22.08 -29.75 6.56
C ARG A 906 -21.82 -28.29 6.90
N PHE A 907 -21.33 -27.51 5.94
CA PHE A 907 -21.03 -26.10 6.17
C PHE A 907 -22.21 -25.20 5.82
N LEU A 908 -22.67 -25.18 4.56
CA LEU A 908 -23.69 -24.22 4.10
C LEU A 908 -25.02 -24.39 4.84
N ALA A 909 -25.47 -25.63 5.04
CA ALA A 909 -26.70 -25.91 5.79
C ALA A 909 -26.63 -25.39 7.25
N GLY A 910 -25.53 -25.66 7.96
CA GLY A 910 -25.32 -25.21 9.34
C GLY A 910 -25.15 -23.70 9.44
N TRP A 911 -24.34 -23.12 8.55
CA TRP A 911 -24.05 -21.69 8.50
C TRP A 911 -25.31 -20.85 8.20
N GLN A 912 -26.13 -21.32 7.25
CA GLN A 912 -27.39 -20.68 6.90
C GLN A 912 -28.45 -20.83 8.00
N THR A 913 -28.45 -21.95 8.74
CA THR A 913 -29.34 -22.14 9.90
C THR A 913 -29.00 -21.16 11.03
N THR A 914 -27.71 -20.98 11.37
CA THR A 914 -27.30 -20.00 12.37
C THR A 914 -27.72 -18.57 12.00
N LEU A 915 -27.55 -18.20 10.73
CA LEU A 915 -27.93 -16.88 10.21
C LEU A 915 -29.46 -16.67 10.21
N ASN A 916 -30.23 -17.68 9.80
CA ASN A 916 -31.67 -17.56 9.61
C ASN A 916 -32.50 -17.85 10.85
N THR A 917 -31.95 -18.45 11.89
CA THR A 917 -32.72 -18.85 13.07
C THR A 917 -32.21 -18.16 14.33
N ASN A 918 -30.95 -18.37 14.71
CA ASN A 918 -30.40 -17.87 15.98
C ASN A 918 -30.30 -16.33 15.98
N ILE A 919 -29.78 -15.75 14.89
CA ILE A 919 -29.67 -14.30 14.74
C ILE A 919 -31.05 -13.64 14.56
N GLN A 920 -32.02 -14.36 13.96
CA GLN A 920 -33.40 -13.86 13.88
C GLN A 920 -34.08 -13.82 15.25
N PHE A 921 -33.82 -14.79 16.14
CA PHE A 921 -34.32 -14.73 17.52
C PHE A 921 -33.76 -13.53 18.29
N ALA A 922 -32.46 -13.27 18.19
CA ALA A 922 -31.86 -12.06 18.76
C ALA A 922 -32.48 -10.78 18.17
N THR A 923 -32.69 -10.74 16.85
CA THR A 923 -33.34 -9.60 16.18
C THR A 923 -34.77 -9.37 16.70
N LYS A 924 -35.53 -10.45 16.95
CA LYS A 924 -36.88 -10.37 17.51
C LYS A 924 -36.86 -9.87 18.97
N ALA A 925 -35.96 -10.39 19.81
CA ALA A 925 -35.83 -9.97 21.20
C ALA A 925 -35.46 -8.48 21.30
N ARG A 926 -34.54 -8.00 20.44
CA ARG A 926 -34.18 -6.57 20.36
C ARG A 926 -35.37 -5.68 19.98
N ARG A 927 -36.23 -6.12 19.06
CA ARG A 927 -37.48 -5.40 18.73
C ARG A 927 -38.43 -5.31 19.92
N ASN A 928 -38.48 -6.33 20.78
CA ASN A 928 -39.32 -6.27 21.97
C ASN A 928 -38.80 -5.23 22.96
N VAL A 929 -37.48 -5.15 23.17
CA VAL A 929 -36.81 -4.11 23.97
C VAL A 929 -37.09 -2.71 23.43
N GLU A 930 -36.99 -2.53 22.11
CA GLU A 930 -37.32 -1.24 21.49
C GLU A 930 -38.79 -0.85 21.72
N ASN A 931 -39.70 -1.82 21.61
CA ASN A 931 -41.13 -1.61 21.84
C ASN A 931 -41.46 -1.27 23.30
N SER A 932 -40.85 -1.96 24.28
CA SER A 932 -41.06 -1.68 25.71
C SER A 932 -40.44 -0.34 26.11
N ARG A 933 -39.27 0.02 25.55
CA ARG A 933 -38.65 1.34 25.71
C ARG A 933 -39.54 2.47 25.21
N LEU A 934 -40.05 2.36 23.99
CA LEU A 934 -40.94 3.38 23.39
C LEU A 934 -42.23 3.54 24.20
N LEU A 935 -42.77 2.44 24.74
CA LEU A 935 -43.91 2.49 25.65
C LEU A 935 -43.58 3.25 26.93
N LEU A 936 -42.48 2.90 27.60
CA LEU A 936 -42.01 3.57 28.80
C LEU A 936 -41.80 5.08 28.59
N ASP A 937 -41.09 5.45 27.53
CA ASP A 937 -40.83 6.84 27.15
C ASP A 937 -42.14 7.60 26.87
N SER A 938 -43.09 6.97 26.17
CA SER A 938 -44.40 7.58 25.89
C SER A 938 -45.24 7.77 27.16
N THR A 939 -45.18 6.82 28.11
CA THR A 939 -45.89 6.91 29.40
C THR A 939 -45.27 8.03 30.24
N LYS A 940 -43.93 8.09 30.38
CA LYS A 940 -43.23 9.17 31.10
C LYS A 940 -43.58 10.54 30.53
N ALA A 941 -43.52 10.70 29.21
CA ALA A 941 -43.87 11.97 28.55
C ALA A 941 -45.34 12.37 28.75
N ALA A 942 -46.27 11.41 28.70
CA ALA A 942 -47.69 11.67 28.94
C ALA A 942 -47.96 12.13 30.38
N LYS A 943 -47.34 11.49 31.38
CA LYS A 943 -47.49 11.86 32.79
C LYS A 943 -46.83 13.21 33.10
N LYS A 944 -45.66 13.50 32.53
CA LYS A 944 -44.97 14.80 32.62
C LYS A 944 -45.83 15.96 32.09
N THR A 945 -46.49 15.75 30.96
CA THR A 945 -47.43 16.73 30.37
C THR A 945 -48.66 16.94 31.26
N GLN A 946 -49.20 15.87 31.84
CA GLN A 946 -50.33 15.93 32.76
C GLN A 946 -49.99 16.68 34.06
N GLN A 947 -48.75 16.56 34.54
CA GLN A 947 -48.22 17.25 35.72
C GLN A 947 -47.99 18.74 35.48
N ALA A 948 -47.40 19.12 34.32
CA ALA A 948 -47.25 20.51 33.92
C ALA A 948 -48.60 21.25 33.82
N GLY A 949 -49.63 20.58 33.32
CA GLY A 949 -51.00 21.12 33.25
C GLY A 949 -51.65 21.40 34.60
N ARG A 950 -51.09 20.88 35.71
CA ARG A 950 -51.53 21.13 37.09
C ARG A 950 -50.70 22.21 37.81
N GLY A 951 -49.77 22.88 37.12
CA GLY A 951 -48.92 23.93 37.68
C GLY A 951 -47.76 23.43 38.55
N PHE A 952 -47.50 22.12 38.54
CA PHE A 952 -46.39 21.48 39.24
C PHE A 952 -45.14 21.41 38.35
N ASN A 953 -43.96 21.30 38.97
CA ASN A 953 -42.71 21.16 38.23
C ASN A 953 -42.72 19.81 37.49
N PRO A 954 -42.66 19.78 36.14
CA PRO A 954 -42.70 18.54 35.35
C PRO A 954 -41.49 17.63 35.57
N ASP A 955 -40.38 18.13 36.12
CA ASP A 955 -39.18 17.33 36.40
C ASP A 955 -39.14 16.80 37.85
N ASP A 956 -40.13 17.12 38.68
CA ASP A 956 -40.20 16.68 40.08
C ASP A 956 -41.13 15.45 40.22
N GLU A 957 -40.56 14.25 40.10
CA GLU A 957 -41.29 12.99 40.23
C GLU A 957 -41.94 12.81 41.61
N THR A 958 -41.49 13.56 42.64
CA THR A 958 -42.07 13.52 44.00
C THR A 958 -43.46 14.16 44.08
N GLN A 959 -43.92 14.82 43.02
CA GLN A 959 -45.23 15.46 42.90
C GLN A 959 -46.24 14.68 42.02
N LEU A 960 -45.83 13.52 41.47
CA LEU A 960 -46.73 12.59 40.77
C LEU A 960 -47.69 11.86 41.73
N SER A 961 -48.93 11.59 41.30
CA SER A 961 -49.88 10.78 42.07
C SER A 961 -49.42 9.33 42.19
N GLU A 962 -49.77 8.65 43.27
CA GLU A 962 -49.38 7.23 43.51
C GLU A 962 -49.74 6.32 42.32
N ASP A 963 -50.94 6.45 41.75
CA ASP A 963 -51.36 5.68 40.56
C ASP A 963 -50.48 5.92 39.33
N ALA A 964 -49.94 7.14 39.17
CA ALA A 964 -49.09 7.49 38.03
C ALA A 964 -47.66 6.95 38.18
N ARG A 965 -47.16 6.89 39.42
CA ARG A 965 -45.89 6.22 39.72
C ARG A 965 -45.98 4.72 39.52
N ALA A 966 -47.04 4.09 40.02
CA ALA A 966 -47.25 2.64 39.86
C ALA A 966 -47.33 2.22 38.39
N GLU A 967 -47.92 3.05 37.52
CA GLU A 967 -47.97 2.77 36.08
C GLU A 967 -46.60 2.94 35.38
N ILE A 968 -45.78 3.91 35.79
CA ILE A 968 -44.40 4.07 35.29
C ILE A 968 -43.54 2.90 35.75
N GLU A 969 -43.58 2.56 37.04
CA GLU A 969 -42.85 1.44 37.65
C GLU A 969 -43.19 0.12 36.94
N ALA A 970 -44.47 -0.16 36.67
CA ALA A 970 -44.88 -1.35 35.93
C ALA A 970 -44.34 -1.40 34.48
N LYS A 971 -44.06 -0.26 33.85
CA LYS A 971 -43.43 -0.18 32.51
C LYS A 971 -41.92 -0.22 32.56
N GLU A 972 -41.31 0.25 33.65
CA GLU A 972 -39.88 0.08 33.93
C GLU A 972 -39.55 -1.40 34.16
N ASP A 973 -40.36 -2.11 34.94
CA ASP A 973 -40.20 -3.55 35.17
C ASP A 973 -40.31 -4.37 33.87
N ASP A 974 -41.29 -4.06 33.02
CA ASP A 974 -41.45 -4.68 31.70
C ASP A 974 -40.25 -4.40 30.78
N PHE A 975 -39.74 -3.16 30.79
CA PHE A 975 -38.54 -2.79 30.03
C PHE A 975 -37.30 -3.55 30.51
N VAL A 976 -37.05 -3.61 31.82
CA VAL A 976 -35.93 -4.36 32.41
C VAL A 976 -36.03 -5.84 32.06
N SER A 977 -37.22 -6.44 32.20
CA SER A 977 -37.45 -7.85 31.87
C SER A 977 -37.15 -8.16 30.39
N GLN A 978 -37.59 -7.30 29.46
CA GLN A 978 -37.29 -7.48 28.04
C GLN A 978 -35.79 -7.32 27.73
N VAL A 979 -35.09 -6.40 28.42
CA VAL A 979 -33.64 -6.21 28.28
C VAL A 979 -32.89 -7.48 28.72
N GLU A 980 -33.23 -8.04 29.89
CA GLU A 980 -32.60 -9.26 30.40
C GLU A 980 -32.83 -10.47 29.47
N GLU A 981 -34.06 -10.65 28.97
CA GLU A 981 -34.38 -11.71 28.01
C GLU A 981 -33.54 -11.57 26.73
N ALA A 982 -33.48 -10.36 26.17
CA ALA A 982 -32.72 -10.08 24.96
C ALA A 982 -31.21 -10.25 25.16
N GLN A 983 -30.65 -9.86 26.32
CA GLN A 983 -29.26 -10.13 26.66
C GLN A 983 -28.98 -11.63 26.72
N GLY A 984 -29.88 -12.44 27.31
CA GLY A 984 -29.77 -13.88 27.36
C GLY A 984 -29.74 -14.52 25.96
N VAL A 985 -30.67 -14.11 25.08
CA VAL A 985 -30.71 -14.58 23.70
C VAL A 985 -29.46 -14.17 22.92
N MET A 986 -29.01 -12.93 23.04
CA MET A 986 -27.81 -12.43 22.35
C MET A 986 -26.53 -13.14 22.83
N LYS A 987 -26.38 -13.40 24.14
CA LYS A 987 -25.27 -14.19 24.68
C LYS A 987 -25.26 -15.61 24.09
N ASN A 988 -26.40 -16.29 24.07
CA ASN A 988 -26.51 -17.63 23.46
C ASN A 988 -26.13 -17.64 21.97
N VAL A 989 -26.46 -16.59 21.22
CA VAL A 989 -26.06 -16.44 19.80
C VAL A 989 -24.55 -16.28 19.65
N LEU A 990 -23.89 -15.60 20.59
CA LEU A 990 -22.45 -15.36 20.55
C LEU A 990 -21.63 -16.55 21.08
N ASP A 991 -22.16 -17.28 22.05
CA ASP A 991 -21.46 -18.37 22.74
C ASP A 991 -21.67 -19.75 22.07
N THR A 992 -22.50 -19.82 21.02
CA THR A 992 -22.72 -21.06 20.28
C THR A 992 -21.44 -21.52 19.56
N PRO A 993 -21.02 -22.79 19.72
CA PRO A 993 -19.83 -23.31 19.04
C PRO A 993 -20.08 -23.68 17.57
N GLU A 994 -21.34 -23.63 17.12
CA GLU A 994 -21.74 -24.10 15.78
C GLU A 994 -21.01 -23.39 14.63
N PRO A 995 -20.76 -22.07 14.62
CA PRO A 995 -19.97 -21.43 13.57
C PRO A 995 -18.55 -22.00 13.46
N LEU A 996 -17.87 -22.24 14.57
CA LEU A 996 -16.53 -22.82 14.55
C LEU A 996 -16.56 -24.28 14.05
N ARG A 997 -17.57 -25.04 14.46
CA ARG A 997 -17.79 -26.39 13.96
C ARG A 997 -18.04 -26.42 12.45
N ASN A 998 -18.93 -25.55 11.96
CA ASN A 998 -19.21 -25.42 10.54
C ASN A 998 -17.93 -25.07 9.77
N LEU A 999 -17.13 -24.12 10.29
CA LEU A 999 -15.87 -23.74 9.66
C LEU A 999 -14.87 -24.90 9.62
N ALA A 1000 -14.79 -25.71 10.67
CA ALA A 1000 -13.98 -26.93 10.68
C ALA A 1000 -14.48 -27.93 9.63
N ASP A 1001 -15.80 -28.09 9.44
CA ASP A 1001 -16.37 -28.95 8.40
C ASP A 1001 -16.06 -28.44 6.97
N LEU A 1002 -16.00 -27.12 6.76
CA LEU A 1002 -15.54 -26.52 5.49
C LEU A 1002 -14.08 -26.86 5.21
N ILE A 1003 -13.20 -26.64 6.19
CA ILE A 1003 -11.76 -26.93 6.07
C ILE A 1003 -11.53 -28.42 5.82
N ALA A 1004 -12.24 -29.29 6.54
CA ALA A 1004 -12.11 -30.74 6.38
C ALA A 1004 -12.48 -31.20 4.96
N ALA A 1005 -13.56 -30.68 4.38
CA ALA A 1005 -13.97 -30.99 3.02
C ALA A 1005 -12.93 -30.54 1.98
N GLN A 1006 -12.37 -29.34 2.15
CA GLN A 1006 -11.32 -28.81 1.27
C GLN A 1006 -10.03 -29.62 1.37
N LEU A 1007 -9.62 -29.95 2.59
CA LEU A 1007 -8.42 -30.76 2.85
C LEU A 1007 -8.53 -32.14 2.20
N GLU A 1008 -9.70 -32.79 2.31
CA GLU A 1008 -9.94 -34.11 1.70
C GLU A 1008 -9.78 -34.07 0.17
N TYR A 1009 -10.33 -33.03 -0.48
CA TYR A 1009 -10.16 -32.83 -1.93
C TYR A 1009 -8.70 -32.60 -2.32
N HIS A 1010 -8.01 -31.66 -1.66
CA HIS A 1010 -6.63 -31.34 -2.00
C HIS A 1010 -5.70 -32.54 -1.82
N LYS A 1011 -5.90 -33.32 -0.74
CA LYS A 1011 -5.17 -34.57 -0.52
C LYS A 1011 -5.45 -35.58 -1.64
N ARG A 1012 -6.71 -35.75 -2.02
CA ARG A 1012 -7.10 -36.71 -3.05
C ARG A 1012 -6.56 -36.33 -4.44
N ALA A 1013 -6.61 -35.04 -4.79
CA ALA A 1013 -6.05 -34.52 -6.02
C ALA A 1013 -4.53 -34.73 -6.08
N TYR A 1014 -3.83 -34.47 -4.98
CA TYR A 1014 -2.40 -34.71 -4.85
C TYR A 1014 -2.05 -36.19 -5.07
N GLU A 1015 -2.76 -37.12 -4.43
CA GLU A 1015 -2.57 -38.56 -4.60
C GLU A 1015 -2.74 -38.97 -6.07
N ILE A 1016 -3.84 -38.54 -6.70
CA ILE A 1016 -4.16 -38.91 -8.10
C ILE A 1016 -3.09 -38.42 -9.08
N LEU A 1017 -2.63 -37.17 -8.95
CA LEU A 1017 -1.66 -36.60 -9.87
C LEU A 1017 -0.23 -37.09 -9.58
N SER A 1018 0.10 -37.36 -8.31
CA SER A 1018 1.39 -37.94 -7.92
C SER A 1018 1.53 -39.38 -8.43
N ASP A 1019 0.45 -40.15 -8.48
CA ASP A 1019 0.44 -41.49 -9.10
C ASP A 1019 0.62 -41.41 -10.62
N LEU A 1020 0.12 -40.36 -11.27
CA LEU A 1020 0.21 -40.19 -12.73
C LEU A 1020 1.59 -39.68 -13.17
N ALA A 1021 2.17 -38.71 -12.45
CA ALA A 1021 3.40 -38.03 -12.82
C ALA A 1021 4.54 -38.98 -13.28
N PRO A 1022 4.96 -40.00 -12.50
CA PRO A 1022 6.05 -40.88 -12.91
C PRO A 1022 5.70 -41.73 -14.15
N VAL A 1023 4.42 -41.99 -14.40
CA VAL A 1023 3.96 -42.74 -15.59
C VAL A 1023 4.13 -41.89 -16.85
N ILE A 1024 3.88 -40.59 -16.77
CA ILE A 1024 4.09 -39.65 -17.88
C ILE A 1024 5.58 -39.43 -18.12
N ASP A 1025 6.37 -39.27 -17.06
CA ASP A 1025 7.83 -39.14 -17.16
C ASP A 1025 8.46 -40.36 -17.84
N GLN A 1026 7.99 -41.57 -17.50
CA GLN A 1026 8.47 -42.79 -18.14
C GLN A 1026 8.15 -42.80 -19.64
N LEU A 1027 6.92 -42.46 -20.04
CA LEU A 1027 6.53 -42.38 -21.46
C LEU A 1027 7.36 -41.35 -22.23
N GLN A 1028 7.70 -40.21 -21.60
CA GLN A 1028 8.58 -39.20 -22.19
C GLN A 1028 9.98 -39.78 -22.43
N VAL A 1029 10.59 -40.41 -21.42
CA VAL A 1029 11.95 -40.97 -21.51
C VAL A 1029 12.02 -42.06 -22.59
N GLU A 1030 11.00 -42.93 -22.68
CA GLU A 1030 10.91 -43.98 -23.70
C GLU A 1030 10.79 -43.39 -25.12
N GLN A 1031 10.02 -42.32 -25.29
CA GLN A 1031 9.89 -41.64 -26.57
C GLN A 1031 11.16 -40.89 -26.96
N GLU A 1032 11.85 -40.25 -26.02
CA GLU A 1032 13.16 -39.63 -26.27
C GLU A 1032 14.21 -40.66 -26.69
N ALA A 1033 14.26 -41.81 -26.02
CA ALA A 1033 15.17 -42.89 -26.37
C ALA A 1033 14.89 -43.43 -27.78
N SER A 1034 13.62 -43.65 -28.12
CA SER A 1034 13.19 -44.07 -29.46
C SER A 1034 13.54 -43.04 -30.54
N TYR A 1035 13.36 -41.75 -30.23
CA TYR A 1035 13.72 -40.65 -31.13
C TYR A 1035 15.23 -40.59 -31.39
N ARG A 1036 16.06 -40.73 -30.34
CA ARG A 1036 17.53 -40.76 -30.47
C ARG A 1036 18.00 -41.95 -31.32
N GLN A 1037 17.47 -43.15 -31.06
CA GLN A 1037 17.79 -44.35 -31.85
C GLN A 1037 17.42 -44.19 -33.33
N SER A 1038 16.29 -43.55 -33.65
CA SER A 1038 15.88 -43.32 -35.04
C SER A 1038 16.81 -42.38 -35.81
N ARG A 1039 17.57 -41.53 -35.11
CA ARG A 1039 18.51 -40.57 -35.71
C ARG A 1039 19.95 -41.07 -35.79
N GLU A 1040 20.37 -41.98 -34.89
CA GLU A 1040 21.69 -42.60 -34.96
C GLU A 1040 21.78 -43.71 -36.02
N GLY A 1041 20.64 -44.26 -36.44
CA GLY A 1041 20.54 -45.25 -37.51
C GLY A 1041 20.25 -44.70 -38.92
N ALA A 1042 20.23 -43.37 -39.11
CA ALA A 1042 19.84 -42.69 -40.35
C ALA A 1042 21.04 -42.09 -41.12
#